data_AF-A0A7J8SE67-F1
#
_entry.id   AF-A0A7J8SE67-F1
#
_cell.length_a   1.000
_cell.length_b   1.000
_cell.length_c   1.000
_cell.angle_alpha   90.00
_cell.angle_beta   90.00
_cell.angle_gamma   90.00
#
_symmetry.space_group_name_H-M   'P 1'
#
loop_
_entity.id
_entity.type
_entity.pdbx_description
1 polymer ?
#
loop_
_entity_poly.entity_id
_entity_poly.type
_entity_poly.pdbx_seq_one_letter_code
_entity_poly.pdbx_strand_id
1 'polypeptide(L)'
;MGRSSSPPGLDGDGNENGKNNAINNNSDTNNNNNDQGFYSIRDRFPFKRNPGHSRDRIKQYSLLERPLVRNRARFNRKGLLHFPFRGIYLFYFLIFFSVFAFAVASMVMQSSITAMLFRQGGERSWRRSIREGLRFGSSLKFMPAGISRLLAEGGGLDPMRSTDRIGLRGPRLALVLGNMKKNSQSLMLVTVVKSLQRLGYVFKIYALDSGEARGMWENLSAQFSFFGPEQFGHIDWSMFEGVIADSLEAKEAISSLMQEPFDTVPLIWIVQEDTLAKRLPVYEEKGLQHLVLNWKTAFTRANVILFPDFTLPMLYSMLDTGNFHVIPGSPVDVWGAESYSKTHEKQQLRKDNGFSMDDMVVLVVGSSFFYDELSWDYAVALQTIGPLLQRYTRRNDAGGSFKFIFLSGNSTDGYNDALQQVASRLGLPQGSVRHYGLDGDTNGVILMADIVLYGSSQEEQGFPPLIIRAMTFGIPVITPDFPIIKKYVVDGAHCVFFPKHDPDALLRAFSLLISNGRLSKFAETVASSGRLLAKNILASECITGYASLLVNLLYFPSDVLLPGPVSELQQASWEWNLFRKEIEHSNFDTSVDSSVVYTVEEELTKHIIDTSKNWTELQDQDALTGQDLDLVTEIENFEDYERLEMEEINERTERHLGVWDEIYRNARKSEKLRFEANERDEGELERTGQPVCIYEIYSGAGAWPFLHHGSLYRGLSLSRRARRLTSDDVDAVGRLPLLNSTYYRDLLCEVGGMFSIANRVDSIHKRPWIGFQSWQAAGRK
;
A
#
# COMPACT_ATOMS: atom_id res chain seq x y z
N MET A 1 32.47 12.32 -37.04
CA MET A 1 33.57 12.83 -37.90
C MET A 1 34.01 14.19 -37.35
N GLY A 2 35.31 14.51 -37.34
CA GLY A 2 35.89 15.70 -36.69
C GLY A 2 36.19 15.45 -35.20
N ARG A 3 37.46 15.21 -34.81
CA ARG A 3 38.53 16.20 -34.47
C ARG A 3 38.20 16.99 -33.19
N SER A 4 38.68 16.60 -32.00
CA SER A 4 40.07 16.55 -31.47
C SER A 4 40.53 17.86 -30.82
N SER A 5 40.81 17.84 -29.51
CA SER A 5 41.61 18.86 -28.83
C SER A 5 42.29 18.34 -27.55
N SER A 6 43.60 18.58 -27.49
CA SER A 6 44.55 18.50 -26.37
C SER A 6 45.77 19.35 -26.79
N PRO A 7 46.71 19.78 -25.92
CA PRO A 7 46.73 19.90 -24.45
C PRO A 7 47.05 21.38 -24.03
N PRO A 8 47.33 21.72 -22.74
CA PRO A 8 47.63 23.09 -22.33
C PRO A 8 49.14 23.44 -22.36
N GLY A 9 49.46 24.74 -22.37
CA GLY A 9 50.80 25.29 -22.21
C GLY A 9 50.83 26.44 -21.19
N LEU A 10 51.90 26.51 -20.40
CA LEU A 10 52.18 27.55 -19.40
C LEU A 10 52.90 28.75 -20.03
N ASP A 11 52.68 29.93 -19.45
CA ASP A 11 53.58 31.09 -19.28
C ASP A 11 52.72 32.20 -18.61
N GLY A 12 53.21 33.20 -17.88
CA GLY A 12 54.55 33.69 -17.59
C GLY A 12 54.44 35.20 -17.25
N ASP A 13 55.15 35.70 -16.23
CA ASP A 13 54.91 37.02 -15.62
C ASP A 13 55.06 38.25 -16.55
N GLY A 14 54.35 39.34 -16.20
CA GLY A 14 54.46 40.67 -16.84
C GLY A 14 54.30 41.81 -15.83
N ASN A 15 55.27 42.73 -15.80
CA ASN A 15 55.51 43.71 -14.74
C ASN A 15 54.87 45.11 -14.99
N GLU A 16 54.95 45.98 -13.96
CA GLU A 16 55.10 47.45 -14.01
C GLU A 16 53.98 48.44 -13.60
N ASN A 17 54.43 49.39 -12.74
CA ASN A 17 54.11 50.83 -12.63
C ASN A 17 52.83 51.37 -11.98
N GLY A 18 53.02 52.30 -11.01
CA GLY A 18 51.99 53.27 -10.58
C GLY A 18 52.10 53.80 -9.14
N LYS A 19 52.98 54.78 -8.86
CA LYS A 19 52.92 55.60 -7.62
C LYS A 19 51.96 56.78 -7.78
N ASN A 20 51.25 57.19 -6.72
CA ASN A 20 51.41 58.53 -6.08
C ASN A 20 50.30 58.90 -5.05
N ASN A 21 50.72 59.71 -4.06
CA ASN A 21 49.95 60.57 -3.12
C ASN A 21 49.10 59.87 -2.03
N ALA A 22 49.26 60.10 -0.71
CA ALA A 22 49.32 61.35 0.09
C ALA A 22 47.92 62.02 0.26
N ILE A 23 47.47 62.53 1.43
CA ILE A 23 48.10 62.79 2.75
C ILE A 23 46.99 63.04 3.83
N ASN A 24 47.33 63.01 5.14
CA ASN A 24 46.56 63.53 6.31
C ASN A 24 45.24 62.84 6.74
N ASN A 25 44.79 62.94 8.01
CA ASN A 25 45.44 63.00 9.34
C ASN A 25 44.34 63.02 10.42
N ASN A 26 44.61 62.39 11.60
CA ASN A 26 44.06 62.74 12.93
C ASN A 26 42.51 62.64 13.10
N SER A 27 41.87 62.56 14.27
CA SER A 27 42.18 62.46 15.72
C SER A 27 40.79 62.35 16.41
N ASP A 28 40.54 61.90 17.65
CA ASP A 28 41.34 61.30 18.73
C ASP A 28 40.34 60.79 19.81
N THR A 29 40.79 59.91 20.71
CA THR A 29 40.27 59.71 22.10
C THR A 29 38.81 59.21 22.30
N ASN A 30 38.44 58.48 23.37
CA ASN A 30 39.13 58.20 24.63
C ASN A 30 38.64 56.87 25.29
N ASN A 31 39.53 56.18 26.02
CA ASN A 31 39.41 55.55 27.36
C ASN A 31 38.01 55.16 27.92
N ASN A 32 37.77 54.05 28.65
CA ASN A 32 38.59 53.03 29.34
C ASN A 32 37.66 51.80 29.66
N ASN A 33 38.00 50.69 30.33
CA ASN A 33 39.15 50.26 31.17
C ASN A 33 39.36 48.71 31.08
N ASN A 34 40.29 48.15 31.86
CA ASN A 34 40.52 46.70 32.07
C ASN A 34 40.28 46.24 33.54
N ASP A 35 40.59 44.95 33.78
CA ASP A 35 40.90 44.23 35.04
C ASP A 35 39.72 43.48 35.70
N GLN A 36 39.73 42.17 36.01
CA GLN A 36 40.72 41.20 36.56
C GLN A 36 41.16 41.40 38.03
N GLY A 37 41.00 40.36 38.85
CA GLY A 37 41.33 40.34 40.30
C GLY A 37 40.40 39.41 41.11
N PHE A 38 40.57 38.07 41.06
CA PHE A 38 41.32 37.25 42.03
C PHE A 38 40.90 37.39 43.52
N TYR A 39 40.36 36.31 44.14
CA TYR A 39 41.10 35.44 45.10
C TYR A 39 40.22 34.28 45.62
N SER A 40 40.86 33.28 46.24
CA SER A 40 40.32 31.98 46.71
C SER A 40 40.44 31.86 48.24
N ILE A 41 39.76 30.88 48.89
CA ILE A 41 40.29 29.92 49.92
C ILE A 41 39.26 29.41 50.97
N ARG A 42 39.11 28.06 51.07
CA ARG A 42 38.70 27.20 52.23
C ARG A 42 37.27 27.30 52.83
N ASP A 43 36.72 26.31 53.56
CA ASP A 43 37.27 25.03 54.10
C ASP A 43 36.21 23.91 54.37
N ARG A 44 36.70 22.66 54.55
CA ARG A 44 36.15 21.52 55.38
C ARG A 44 34.97 20.61 54.93
N PHE A 45 35.38 19.40 54.53
CA PHE A 45 34.88 18.02 54.76
C PHE A 45 34.36 17.67 56.21
N PRO A 46 33.88 16.42 56.55
CA PRO A 46 33.63 15.19 55.74
C PRO A 46 32.37 14.29 56.08
N PHE A 47 32.21 13.17 55.33
CA PHE A 47 31.74 11.80 55.76
C PHE A 47 30.22 11.50 56.01
N LYS A 48 29.63 10.29 55.75
CA LYS A 48 30.02 9.03 55.02
C LYS A 48 28.84 8.00 54.89
N ARG A 49 28.75 7.24 53.77
CA ARG A 49 28.09 5.90 53.51
C ARG A 49 26.56 5.70 53.81
N ASN A 50 25.68 5.27 52.89
CA ASN A 50 25.49 3.95 52.19
C ASN A 50 25.25 2.71 53.12
N PRO A 51 24.48 1.67 52.71
CA PRO A 51 23.02 1.58 52.55
C PRO A 51 22.44 0.30 53.26
N GLY A 52 21.17 -0.12 53.06
CA GLY A 52 20.72 -1.42 53.62
C GLY A 52 19.27 -1.87 53.34
N HIS A 53 19.11 -3.13 52.92
CA HIS A 53 17.87 -3.83 52.56
C HIS A 53 17.04 -4.38 53.76
N SER A 54 15.75 -4.66 53.49
CA SER A 54 14.95 -5.83 53.99
C SER A 54 14.62 -5.97 55.49
N ARG A 55 13.54 -6.63 55.93
CA ARG A 55 12.17 -6.95 55.42
C ARG A 55 11.40 -7.55 56.63
N ASP A 56 10.15 -7.98 56.42
CA ASP A 56 9.41 -8.96 57.24
C ASP A 56 8.84 -8.48 58.61
N ARG A 57 7.66 -8.95 59.11
CA ARG A 57 6.74 -10.00 58.61
C ARG A 57 5.29 -9.92 59.14
N ILE A 58 4.31 -10.08 58.23
CA ILE A 58 3.08 -10.93 58.25
C ILE A 58 2.11 -10.93 59.47
N LYS A 59 0.81 -10.66 59.19
CA LYS A 59 -0.38 -11.58 59.30
C LYS A 59 -1.62 -10.83 58.75
N GLN A 60 -2.19 -11.20 57.58
CA GLN A 60 -3.15 -12.28 57.26
C GLN A 60 -4.63 -11.97 57.57
N TYR A 61 -5.45 -12.00 56.50
CA TYR A 61 -6.91 -12.29 56.30
C TYR A 61 -7.89 -12.25 57.51
N SER A 62 -9.16 -11.83 57.39
CA SER A 62 -10.13 -12.10 56.30
C SER A 62 -11.44 -11.25 56.41
N LEU A 63 -12.42 -11.59 55.55
CA LEU A 63 -13.89 -11.41 55.65
C LEU A 63 -14.60 -10.20 55.01
N LEU A 64 -15.65 -10.57 54.25
CA LEU A 64 -16.69 -9.73 53.66
C LEU A 64 -17.53 -9.01 54.74
N GLU A 65 -18.02 -7.80 54.45
CA GLU A 65 -19.41 -7.59 54.01
C GLU A 65 -19.75 -6.11 53.70
N ARG A 66 -20.80 -5.93 52.90
CA ARG A 66 -21.54 -4.68 52.63
C ARG A 66 -22.58 -4.44 53.77
N PRO A 67 -23.39 -3.35 53.82
CA PRO A 67 -23.27 -2.01 53.21
C PRO A 67 -23.75 -0.81 54.11
N LEU A 68 -23.72 0.40 53.53
CA LEU A 68 -24.79 1.44 53.58
C LEU A 68 -25.00 2.39 54.81
N VAL A 69 -25.33 3.66 54.44
CA VAL A 69 -26.05 4.73 55.19
C VAL A 69 -25.34 5.45 56.35
N ARG A 70 -25.05 6.77 56.17
CA ARG A 70 -25.87 7.86 56.76
C ARG A 70 -25.59 9.28 56.22
N ASN A 71 -26.67 10.02 55.95
CA ASN A 71 -26.69 11.47 55.80
C ASN A 71 -26.39 12.20 57.14
N ARG A 72 -25.74 13.38 57.08
CA ARG A 72 -26.36 14.68 57.43
C ARG A 72 -25.41 15.89 57.30
N ALA A 73 -25.96 17.01 56.86
CA ALA A 73 -25.31 18.32 56.83
C ALA A 73 -25.60 19.14 58.10
N ARG A 74 -24.85 20.25 58.32
CA ARG A 74 -25.43 21.53 58.79
C ARG A 74 -24.51 22.75 58.51
N PHE A 75 -25.17 23.89 58.34
CA PHE A 75 -24.61 25.21 57.99
C PHE A 75 -23.85 25.88 59.13
N ASN A 76 -23.00 26.86 58.78
CA ASN A 76 -23.12 28.17 59.43
C ASN A 76 -22.81 29.35 58.48
N ARG A 77 -23.54 30.45 58.63
CA ARG A 77 -23.46 31.67 57.78
C ARG A 77 -22.39 32.65 58.28
N LYS A 78 -21.75 33.39 57.36
CA LYS A 78 -21.24 34.77 57.57
C LYS A 78 -20.91 35.43 56.21
N GLY A 79 -21.10 36.75 56.10
CA GLY A 79 -20.49 37.58 55.05
C GLY A 79 -21.31 37.80 53.77
N LEU A 80 -22.33 38.66 53.83
CA LEU A 80 -22.99 39.24 52.65
C LEU A 80 -22.25 40.54 52.25
N LEU A 81 -21.73 40.64 51.03
CA LEU A 81 -21.19 41.89 50.48
C LEU A 81 -21.96 42.26 49.20
N HIS A 82 -22.85 43.25 49.32
CA HIS A 82 -23.57 43.84 48.20
C HIS A 82 -22.71 44.92 47.52
N PHE A 83 -22.50 44.80 46.20
CA PHE A 83 -22.17 45.93 45.33
C PHE A 83 -23.42 46.37 44.56
N PRO A 84 -23.87 47.63 44.68
CA PRO A 84 -25.10 48.10 44.03
C PRO A 84 -24.82 48.64 42.62
N PHE A 85 -24.87 47.78 41.61
CA PHE A 85 -24.93 48.25 40.22
C PHE A 85 -26.33 48.76 39.89
N ARG A 86 -26.40 50.04 39.47
CA ARG A 86 -27.64 50.75 39.12
C ARG A 86 -28.43 49.98 38.05
N GLY A 87 -29.74 49.81 38.27
CA GLY A 87 -30.60 48.91 37.50
C GLY A 87 -30.58 49.08 35.98
N ILE A 88 -30.29 50.28 35.46
CA ILE A 88 -30.18 50.54 34.02
C ILE A 88 -29.00 49.78 33.39
N TYR A 89 -27.82 49.80 34.00
CA TYR A 89 -26.66 49.05 33.49
C TYR A 89 -26.84 47.55 33.65
N LEU A 90 -27.53 47.11 34.71
CA LEU A 90 -27.89 45.72 34.92
C LEU A 90 -28.90 45.24 33.85
N PHE A 91 -29.84 46.10 33.45
CA PHE A 91 -30.78 45.85 32.37
C PHE A 91 -30.10 45.77 31.00
N TYR A 92 -29.19 46.72 30.67
CA TYR A 92 -28.39 46.63 29.44
C TYR A 92 -27.45 45.43 29.44
N PHE A 93 -26.87 45.05 30.58
CA PHE A 93 -26.06 43.84 30.70
C PHE A 93 -26.91 42.58 30.50
N LEU A 94 -28.13 42.53 31.03
CA LEU A 94 -29.07 41.43 30.79
C LEU A 94 -29.54 41.35 29.32
N ILE A 95 -29.77 42.49 28.65
CA ILE A 95 -30.07 42.52 27.22
C ILE A 95 -28.85 42.07 26.40
N PHE A 96 -27.66 42.60 26.69
CA PHE A 96 -26.44 42.18 25.98
C PHE A 96 -26.16 40.70 26.21
N PHE A 97 -26.30 40.21 27.44
CA PHE A 97 -26.16 38.79 27.76
C PHE A 97 -27.25 37.93 27.10
N SER A 98 -28.50 38.40 26.99
CA SER A 98 -29.55 37.65 26.30
C SER A 98 -29.35 37.63 24.79
N VAL A 99 -28.90 38.73 24.17
CA VAL A 99 -28.54 38.79 22.74
C VAL A 99 -27.29 37.97 22.46
N PHE A 100 -26.28 38.00 23.33
CA PHE A 100 -25.08 37.18 23.21
C PHE A 100 -25.39 35.70 23.42
N ALA A 101 -26.18 35.35 24.44
CA ALA A 101 -26.65 33.98 24.67
C ALA A 101 -27.57 33.50 23.54
N PHE A 102 -28.40 34.37 22.95
CA PHE A 102 -29.21 34.04 21.79
C PHE A 102 -28.37 33.89 20.51
N ALA A 103 -27.30 34.69 20.34
CA ALA A 103 -26.36 34.54 19.24
C ALA A 103 -25.54 33.26 19.37
N VAL A 104 -25.00 32.96 20.56
CA VAL A 104 -24.30 31.70 20.86
C VAL A 104 -25.25 30.52 20.73
N ALA A 105 -26.48 30.59 21.26
CA ALA A 105 -27.49 29.55 21.09
C ALA A 105 -27.95 29.40 19.64
N SER A 106 -27.98 30.48 18.85
CA SER A 106 -28.27 30.42 17.41
C SER A 106 -27.11 29.84 16.61
N MET A 107 -25.85 30.12 16.96
CA MET A 107 -24.68 29.47 16.36
C MET A 107 -24.63 27.98 16.75
N VAL A 108 -24.92 27.65 18.01
CA VAL A 108 -25.02 26.26 18.48
C VAL A 108 -26.20 25.55 17.83
N MET A 109 -27.37 26.17 17.69
CA MET A 109 -28.53 25.59 16.98
C MET A 109 -28.30 25.49 15.47
N GLN A 110 -27.62 26.45 14.83
CA GLN A 110 -27.21 26.32 13.43
C GLN A 110 -26.21 25.15 13.26
N SER A 111 -25.24 25.03 14.17
CA SER A 111 -24.29 23.91 14.19
C SER A 111 -24.98 22.57 14.48
N SER A 112 -26.03 22.53 15.31
CA SER A 112 -26.75 21.29 15.62
C SER A 112 -27.80 20.93 14.58
N ILE A 113 -28.43 21.90 13.90
CA ILE A 113 -29.31 21.67 12.74
C ILE A 113 -28.45 21.19 11.54
N THR A 114 -27.25 21.73 11.34
CA THR A 114 -26.29 21.19 10.36
C THR A 114 -25.65 19.87 10.80
N ALA A 115 -25.57 19.55 12.10
CA ALA A 115 -25.22 18.20 12.55
C ALA A 115 -26.38 17.19 12.43
N MET A 116 -27.63 17.66 12.50
CA MET A 116 -28.83 16.83 12.49
C MET A 116 -29.31 16.51 11.07
N LEU A 117 -29.21 17.45 10.13
CA LEU A 117 -29.49 17.23 8.71
C LEU A 117 -28.50 16.23 8.05
N PHE A 118 -27.30 16.06 8.61
CA PHE A 118 -26.21 15.24 8.04
C PHE A 118 -25.96 13.92 8.84
N ARG A 119 -26.94 13.49 9.65
CA ARG A 119 -26.75 12.46 10.69
C ARG A 119 -26.97 11.00 10.26
N GLN A 120 -27.30 10.72 8.99
CA GLN A 120 -27.81 9.40 8.58
C GLN A 120 -26.87 8.68 7.59
N GLY A 121 -25.97 7.82 8.08
CA GLY A 121 -25.10 6.94 7.28
C GLY A 121 -23.81 6.53 8.03
N GLY A 122 -23.48 5.22 8.07
CA GLY A 122 -22.39 4.65 8.88
C GLY A 122 -20.97 4.97 8.39
N GLU A 123 -20.73 4.85 7.07
CA GLU A 123 -19.44 5.12 6.40
C GLU A 123 -18.81 6.50 6.72
N ARG A 124 -19.63 7.44 7.22
CA ARG A 124 -19.23 8.80 7.59
C ARG A 124 -18.30 8.85 8.82
N SER A 125 -18.18 7.80 9.64
CA SER A 125 -17.43 7.86 10.91
C SER A 125 -15.93 8.14 10.71
N TRP A 126 -15.24 7.31 9.91
CA TRP A 126 -13.79 7.41 9.70
C TRP A 126 -13.40 8.66 8.86
N ARG A 127 -14.12 8.95 7.77
CA ARG A 127 -13.86 10.14 6.93
C ARG A 127 -14.07 11.46 7.69
N ARG A 128 -15.01 11.50 8.64
CA ARG A 128 -15.24 12.65 9.53
C ARG A 128 -14.08 12.90 10.50
N SER A 129 -13.40 11.84 10.98
CA SER A 129 -12.19 11.97 11.81
C SER A 129 -11.02 12.67 11.07
N ILE A 130 -10.78 12.31 9.80
CA ILE A 130 -9.79 13.00 8.96
C ILE A 130 -10.15 14.48 8.78
N ARG A 131 -11.44 14.77 8.57
CA ARG A 131 -11.96 16.14 8.40
C ARG A 131 -11.84 17.00 9.67
N GLU A 132 -12.04 16.42 10.86
CA GLU A 132 -11.91 17.13 12.14
C GLU A 132 -10.44 17.53 12.45
N GLY A 133 -9.46 16.85 11.86
CA GLY A 133 -8.03 17.21 11.94
C GLY A 133 -7.56 18.29 10.96
N LEU A 134 -8.27 18.51 9.85
CA LEU A 134 -7.90 19.46 8.80
C LEU A 134 -8.24 20.91 9.18
N ARG A 135 -7.23 21.76 9.29
CA ARG A 135 -7.42 23.21 9.47
C ARG A 135 -7.69 23.89 8.13
N PHE A 136 -8.45 24.99 8.16
CA PHE A 136 -8.68 25.83 6.97
C PHE A 136 -7.35 26.19 6.28
N GLY A 137 -7.24 25.87 4.98
CA GLY A 137 -6.04 26.11 4.17
C GLY A 137 -4.93 25.04 4.29
N SER A 138 -5.11 23.96 5.06
CA SER A 138 -4.17 22.83 5.06
C SER A 138 -4.46 21.85 3.92
N SER A 139 -3.49 21.65 3.03
CA SER A 139 -3.55 20.62 1.98
C SER A 139 -3.27 19.24 2.57
N LEU A 140 -4.13 18.26 2.32
CA LEU A 140 -3.83 16.88 2.66
C LEU A 140 -2.76 16.33 1.70
N LYS A 141 -1.70 15.74 2.26
CA LYS A 141 -0.56 15.22 1.51
C LYS A 141 -0.16 13.85 2.05
N PHE A 142 -0.11 12.83 1.18
CA PHE A 142 0.57 11.57 1.46
C PHE A 142 2.06 11.85 1.70
N MET A 143 2.60 11.23 2.74
CA MET A 143 4.01 11.35 3.13
C MET A 143 4.59 9.93 3.22
N PRO A 144 5.48 9.52 2.30
CA PRO A 144 6.04 8.18 2.33
C PRO A 144 6.88 7.99 3.61
N ALA A 145 6.62 6.90 4.32
CA ALA A 145 7.35 6.51 5.52
C ALA A 145 8.38 5.41 5.21
N GLY A 146 9.30 5.17 6.14
CA GLY A 146 10.18 4.00 6.13
C GLY A 146 10.94 3.77 4.82
N ILE A 147 10.78 2.57 4.26
CA ILE A 147 11.47 2.11 3.05
C ILE A 147 11.09 2.98 1.84
N SER A 148 9.82 3.38 1.73
CA SER A 148 9.33 4.23 0.63
C SER A 148 10.03 5.59 0.54
N ARG A 149 10.53 6.11 1.68
CA ARG A 149 11.36 7.31 1.71
C ARG A 149 12.78 7.04 1.21
N LEU A 150 13.38 5.93 1.63
CA LEU A 150 14.74 5.53 1.23
C LEU A 150 14.82 5.17 -0.26
N LEU A 151 13.74 4.62 -0.83
CA LEU A 151 13.57 4.39 -2.27
C LEU A 151 13.39 5.70 -3.06
N ALA A 152 12.78 6.73 -2.47
CA ALA A 152 12.59 8.04 -3.09
C ALA A 152 13.84 8.95 -3.00
N GLU A 153 14.64 8.79 -1.95
CA GLU A 153 15.95 9.44 -1.75
C GLU A 153 17.13 8.63 -2.39
N GLY A 154 16.82 7.63 -3.22
CA GLY A 154 17.69 6.49 -3.57
C GLY A 154 19.01 6.80 -4.30
N GLY A 155 20.01 5.94 -4.06
CA GLY A 155 21.39 6.08 -4.54
C GLY A 155 21.75 5.40 -5.88
N GLY A 156 20.78 4.74 -6.54
CA GLY A 156 20.92 4.18 -7.89
C GLY A 156 21.92 3.03 -8.05
N LEU A 157 21.97 2.47 -9.27
CA LEU A 157 22.97 1.46 -9.67
C LEU A 157 24.28 2.05 -10.19
N ASP A 158 24.41 3.37 -10.28
CA ASP A 158 25.58 4.03 -10.87
C ASP A 158 26.91 3.72 -10.16
N PRO A 159 26.97 3.53 -8.83
CA PRO A 159 28.16 3.00 -8.17
C PRO A 159 28.50 1.57 -8.64
N MET A 160 27.50 0.68 -8.76
CA MET A 160 27.70 -0.71 -9.23
C MET A 160 28.06 -0.80 -10.71
N ARG A 161 27.68 0.19 -11.54
CA ARG A 161 28.09 0.29 -12.95
C ARG A 161 29.56 0.63 -13.12
N SER A 162 30.23 1.17 -12.09
CA SER A 162 31.66 1.47 -12.12
C SER A 162 32.57 0.27 -11.82
N THR A 163 32.00 -0.85 -11.34
CA THR A 163 32.74 -2.08 -11.04
C THR A 163 32.58 -3.13 -12.14
N ASP A 164 33.68 -3.70 -12.60
CA ASP A 164 33.68 -4.79 -13.58
C ASP A 164 32.89 -6.01 -13.05
N ARG A 165 31.84 -6.41 -13.78
CA ARG A 165 30.99 -7.58 -13.47
C ARG A 165 30.84 -8.49 -14.68
N ILE A 166 31.00 -9.79 -14.48
CA ILE A 166 30.82 -10.83 -15.51
C ILE A 166 29.36 -11.31 -15.48
N GLY A 167 28.43 -10.43 -15.85
CA GLY A 167 27.01 -10.80 -15.94
C GLY A 167 26.76 -11.76 -17.10
N LEU A 168 26.07 -12.87 -16.82
CA LEU A 168 25.79 -13.95 -17.78
C LEU A 168 24.33 -13.97 -18.26
N ARG A 169 23.41 -13.38 -17.49
CA ARG A 169 21.97 -13.34 -17.77
C ARG A 169 21.34 -11.99 -17.41
N GLY A 170 20.21 -11.65 -18.01
CA GLY A 170 19.38 -10.53 -17.55
C GLY A 170 18.67 -10.84 -16.21
N PRO A 171 18.28 -9.79 -15.46
CA PRO A 171 17.52 -9.94 -14.21
C PRO A 171 16.13 -10.52 -14.50
N ARG A 172 15.77 -11.57 -13.76
CA ARG A 172 14.52 -12.32 -13.88
C ARG A 172 13.50 -11.80 -12.87
N LEU A 173 12.34 -11.42 -13.38
CA LEU A 173 11.19 -11.04 -12.57
C LEU A 173 10.03 -12.00 -12.83
N ALA A 174 9.37 -12.43 -11.75
CA ALA A 174 8.07 -13.08 -11.87
C ALA A 174 6.98 -12.01 -11.87
N LEU A 175 6.00 -12.15 -12.76
CA LEU A 175 4.80 -11.32 -12.78
C LEU A 175 3.58 -12.22 -12.53
N VAL A 176 2.90 -12.00 -11.40
CA VAL A 176 1.65 -12.67 -11.05
C VAL A 176 0.48 -11.77 -11.43
N LEU A 177 -0.33 -12.21 -12.39
CA LEU A 177 -1.50 -11.52 -12.90
C LEU A 177 -2.76 -12.01 -12.16
N GLY A 178 -3.31 -11.16 -11.29
CA GLY A 178 -4.58 -11.41 -10.62
C GLY A 178 -5.77 -11.55 -11.57
N ASN A 179 -5.73 -10.88 -12.73
CA ASN A 179 -6.78 -10.92 -13.73
C ASN A 179 -6.21 -10.86 -15.17
N MET A 180 -6.84 -11.58 -16.10
CA MET A 180 -6.46 -11.67 -17.51
C MET A 180 -7.47 -10.98 -18.46
N LYS A 181 -8.29 -10.06 -17.93
CA LYS A 181 -9.17 -9.17 -18.71
C LYS A 181 -8.38 -8.08 -19.45
N LYS A 182 -8.81 -7.73 -20.67
CA LYS A 182 -8.26 -6.58 -21.41
C LYS A 182 -8.86 -5.26 -20.93
N ASN A 183 -8.33 -4.74 -19.83
CA ASN A 183 -8.75 -3.49 -19.21
C ASN A 183 -7.63 -2.43 -19.19
N SER A 184 -7.90 -1.28 -18.60
CA SER A 184 -6.93 -0.20 -18.39
C SER A 184 -5.70 -0.63 -17.57
N GLN A 185 -5.89 -1.51 -16.58
CA GLN A 185 -4.81 -2.03 -15.73
C GLN A 185 -3.82 -2.86 -16.55
N SER A 186 -4.33 -3.80 -17.37
CA SER A 186 -3.54 -4.57 -18.33
C SER A 186 -2.82 -3.67 -19.34
N LEU A 187 -3.44 -2.60 -19.83
CA LEU A 187 -2.77 -1.64 -20.73
C LEU A 187 -1.57 -0.95 -20.06
N MET A 188 -1.71 -0.52 -18.81
CA MET A 188 -0.62 0.03 -18.01
C MET A 188 0.51 -1.00 -17.86
N LEU A 189 0.17 -2.18 -17.35
CA LEU A 189 1.12 -3.21 -16.98
C LEU A 189 1.88 -3.76 -18.20
N VAL A 190 1.20 -4.00 -19.33
CA VAL A 190 1.83 -4.37 -20.61
C VAL A 190 2.83 -3.31 -21.08
N THR A 191 2.46 -2.03 -20.99
CA THR A 191 3.36 -0.93 -21.39
C THR A 191 4.59 -0.87 -20.49
N VAL A 192 4.43 -1.04 -19.17
CA VAL A 192 5.52 -1.07 -18.19
C VAL A 192 6.43 -2.27 -18.43
N VAL A 193 5.90 -3.49 -18.51
CA VAL A 193 6.65 -4.74 -18.75
C VAL A 193 7.46 -4.66 -20.05
N LYS A 194 6.84 -4.23 -21.15
CA LYS A 194 7.52 -4.06 -22.46
C LYS A 194 8.63 -3.00 -22.40
N SER A 195 8.47 -1.97 -21.58
CA SER A 195 9.51 -0.95 -21.36
C SER A 195 10.66 -1.47 -20.51
N LEU A 196 10.37 -2.24 -19.46
CA LEU A 196 11.38 -2.89 -18.62
C LEU A 196 12.15 -3.97 -19.38
N GLN A 197 11.51 -4.72 -20.27
CA GLN A 197 12.19 -5.65 -21.18
C GLN A 197 13.27 -4.97 -22.04
N ARG A 198 13.05 -3.71 -22.46
CA ARG A 198 14.09 -2.94 -23.18
C ARG A 198 15.28 -2.56 -22.31
N LEU A 199 15.11 -2.47 -20.99
CA LEU A 199 16.22 -2.31 -20.03
C LEU A 199 16.96 -3.62 -19.73
N GLY A 200 16.53 -4.75 -20.31
CA GLY A 200 17.16 -6.07 -20.15
C GLY A 200 16.50 -7.00 -19.12
N TYR A 201 15.37 -6.59 -18.52
CA TYR A 201 14.62 -7.47 -17.61
C TYR A 201 13.94 -8.62 -18.37
N VAL A 202 14.03 -9.83 -17.82
CA VAL A 202 13.40 -11.05 -18.33
C VAL A 202 12.20 -11.38 -17.45
N PHE A 203 11.00 -11.39 -18.03
CA PHE A 203 9.78 -11.71 -17.29
C PHE A 203 9.35 -13.15 -17.52
N LYS A 204 8.96 -13.83 -16.44
CA LYS A 204 8.13 -15.05 -16.48
C LYS A 204 6.76 -14.72 -15.93
N ILE A 205 5.72 -15.03 -16.68
CA ILE A 205 4.36 -14.58 -16.38
C ILE A 205 3.53 -15.75 -15.85
N TYR A 206 2.87 -15.49 -14.73
CA TYR A 206 2.04 -16.40 -13.96
C TYR A 206 0.62 -15.82 -13.93
N ALA A 207 -0.39 -16.57 -14.34
CA ALA A 207 -1.79 -16.13 -14.29
C ALA A 207 -2.65 -17.15 -13.56
N LEU A 208 -3.58 -16.67 -12.74
CA LEU A 208 -4.57 -17.50 -12.05
C LEU A 208 -5.52 -18.16 -13.05
N ASP A 209 -6.07 -17.37 -13.98
CA ASP A 209 -7.10 -17.80 -14.94
C ASP A 209 -6.79 -17.50 -16.41
N SER A 210 -7.39 -18.26 -17.32
CA SER A 210 -7.29 -18.04 -18.77
C SER A 210 -8.30 -17.01 -19.28
N GLY A 211 -7.90 -15.73 -19.30
CA GLY A 211 -8.69 -14.62 -19.85
C GLY A 211 -8.31 -14.16 -21.27
N GLU A 212 -9.08 -13.20 -21.79
CA GLU A 212 -8.96 -12.67 -23.16
C GLU A 212 -7.60 -12.04 -23.50
N ALA A 213 -6.87 -11.53 -22.50
CA ALA A 213 -5.55 -10.92 -22.69
C ALA A 213 -4.45 -11.95 -23.01
N ARG A 214 -4.72 -13.26 -22.90
CA ARG A 214 -3.75 -14.36 -23.08
C ARG A 214 -2.80 -14.18 -24.26
N GLY A 215 -3.34 -14.04 -25.47
CA GLY A 215 -2.51 -13.93 -26.68
C GLY A 215 -1.64 -12.66 -26.74
N MET A 216 -1.90 -11.66 -25.89
CA MET A 216 -1.03 -10.50 -25.75
C MET A 216 0.19 -10.82 -24.88
N TRP A 217 -0.02 -11.50 -23.75
CA TRP A 217 1.02 -11.89 -22.81
C TRP A 217 1.92 -13.01 -23.34
N GLU A 218 1.37 -13.97 -24.11
CA GLU A 218 2.15 -14.98 -24.84
C GLU A 218 3.06 -14.36 -25.90
N ASN A 219 2.65 -13.27 -26.55
CA ASN A 219 3.48 -12.54 -27.51
C ASN A 219 4.58 -11.69 -26.83
N LEU A 220 4.41 -11.35 -25.54
CA LEU A 220 5.38 -10.55 -24.77
C LEU A 220 6.39 -11.41 -24.02
N SER A 221 6.05 -12.66 -23.68
CA SER A 221 6.95 -13.57 -22.96
C SER A 221 6.89 -15.00 -23.51
N ALA A 222 8.04 -15.56 -23.82
CA ALA A 222 8.17 -16.96 -24.26
C ALA A 222 7.99 -17.99 -23.11
N GLN A 223 7.78 -17.51 -21.87
CA GLN A 223 7.58 -18.32 -20.67
C GLN A 223 6.35 -17.81 -19.91
N PHE A 224 5.18 -18.17 -20.45
CA PHE A 224 3.89 -17.96 -19.81
C PHE A 224 3.43 -19.26 -19.15
N SER A 225 2.81 -19.21 -17.97
CA SER A 225 2.34 -20.40 -17.26
C SER A 225 1.04 -20.12 -16.48
N PHE A 226 0.07 -21.02 -16.63
CA PHE A 226 -1.18 -21.00 -15.86
C PHE A 226 -1.01 -21.79 -14.58
N PHE A 227 -1.54 -21.27 -13.48
CA PHE A 227 -1.53 -21.95 -12.19
C PHE A 227 -2.85 -21.74 -11.47
N GLY A 228 -3.52 -22.83 -11.10
CA GLY A 228 -4.64 -22.77 -10.18
C GLY A 228 -4.20 -22.40 -8.75
N PRO A 229 -5.14 -22.06 -7.85
CA PRO A 229 -4.88 -21.63 -6.46
C PRO A 229 -3.90 -22.54 -5.71
N GLU A 230 -4.08 -23.85 -5.81
CA GLU A 230 -3.26 -24.86 -5.13
C GLU A 230 -1.83 -24.99 -5.70
N GLN A 231 -1.60 -24.52 -6.93
CA GLN A 231 -0.37 -24.79 -7.66
C GLN A 231 0.72 -23.73 -7.43
N PHE A 232 0.40 -22.58 -6.82
CA PHE A 232 1.38 -21.56 -6.44
C PHE A 232 2.41 -22.07 -5.40
N GLY A 233 2.04 -23.09 -4.61
CA GLY A 233 2.97 -23.78 -3.70
C GLY A 233 4.09 -24.55 -4.40
N HIS A 234 3.95 -24.84 -5.70
CA HIS A 234 4.94 -25.55 -6.51
C HIS A 234 5.82 -24.61 -7.37
N ILE A 235 5.90 -23.31 -7.04
CA ILE A 235 6.74 -22.34 -7.75
C ILE A 235 7.98 -22.01 -6.91
N ASP A 236 9.18 -22.31 -7.44
CA ASP A 236 10.43 -21.88 -6.82
C ASP A 236 10.64 -20.37 -7.05
N TRP A 237 10.15 -19.56 -6.10
CA TRP A 237 10.31 -18.10 -6.16
C TRP A 237 11.77 -17.64 -5.98
N SER A 238 12.67 -18.50 -5.49
CA SER A 238 14.09 -18.15 -5.33
C SER A 238 14.84 -18.02 -6.68
N MET A 239 14.20 -18.41 -7.79
CA MET A 239 14.73 -18.24 -9.15
C MET A 239 14.66 -16.79 -9.69
N PHE A 240 14.03 -15.86 -8.96
CA PHE A 240 13.79 -14.49 -9.38
C PHE A 240 14.49 -13.50 -8.46
N GLU A 241 15.01 -12.40 -9.03
CA GLU A 241 15.53 -11.28 -8.25
C GLU A 241 14.40 -10.50 -7.54
N GLY A 242 13.15 -10.66 -8.00
CA GLY A 242 11.95 -10.15 -7.34
C GLY A 242 10.65 -10.59 -8.02
N VAL A 243 9.53 -10.42 -7.31
CA VAL A 243 8.17 -10.76 -7.76
C VAL A 243 7.31 -9.49 -7.79
N ILE A 244 6.57 -9.31 -8.87
CA ILE A 244 5.51 -8.31 -9.00
C ILE A 244 4.17 -9.04 -8.98
N ALA A 245 3.33 -8.74 -8.00
CA ALA A 245 1.95 -9.20 -7.94
C ALA A 245 1.01 -8.06 -8.34
N ASP A 246 0.08 -8.31 -9.27
CA ASP A 246 -0.93 -7.34 -9.71
C ASP A 246 -2.33 -7.72 -9.19
N SER A 247 -3.03 -6.72 -8.66
CA SER A 247 -4.37 -6.80 -8.08
C SER A 247 -4.49 -7.56 -6.75
N LEU A 248 -5.60 -7.37 -6.05
CA LEU A 248 -5.92 -8.07 -4.80
C LEU A 248 -6.09 -9.60 -4.98
N GLU A 249 -6.45 -10.04 -6.18
CA GLU A 249 -6.62 -11.44 -6.55
C GLU A 249 -5.31 -12.25 -6.42
N ALA A 250 -4.15 -11.62 -6.54
CA ALA A 250 -2.85 -12.28 -6.38
C ALA A 250 -2.52 -12.69 -4.92
N LYS A 251 -3.43 -12.50 -3.95
CA LYS A 251 -3.26 -12.84 -2.53
C LYS A 251 -2.78 -14.27 -2.30
N GLU A 252 -3.28 -15.24 -3.05
CA GLU A 252 -2.92 -16.66 -2.88
C GLU A 252 -1.44 -16.92 -3.19
N ALA A 253 -0.92 -16.29 -4.25
CA ALA A 253 0.52 -16.34 -4.56
C ALA A 253 1.36 -15.70 -3.44
N ILE A 254 0.87 -14.61 -2.82
CA ILE A 254 1.53 -13.98 -1.67
C ILE A 254 1.59 -14.94 -0.47
N SER A 255 0.56 -15.75 -0.23
CA SER A 255 0.59 -16.79 0.83
C SER A 255 1.73 -17.80 0.65
N SER A 256 2.11 -18.12 -0.60
CA SER A 256 3.28 -18.98 -0.87
C SER A 256 4.61 -18.24 -0.63
N LEU A 257 4.68 -16.95 -0.97
CA LEU A 257 5.82 -16.07 -0.69
C LEU A 257 6.01 -15.77 0.81
N MET A 258 4.99 -15.98 1.65
CA MET A 258 5.08 -15.86 3.12
C MET A 258 5.83 -17.02 3.79
N GLN A 259 6.09 -18.12 3.07
CA GLN A 259 6.79 -19.28 3.62
C GLN A 259 8.31 -19.16 3.43
N GLU A 260 9.11 -19.52 4.45
CA GLU A 260 10.54 -19.81 4.25
C GLU A 260 10.69 -20.86 3.13
N PRO A 261 11.65 -20.73 2.19
CA PRO A 261 12.70 -19.72 2.09
C PRO A 261 12.33 -18.50 1.22
N PHE A 262 11.09 -18.43 0.74
CA PHE A 262 10.60 -17.42 -0.19
C PHE A 262 10.27 -16.09 0.48
N ASP A 263 10.21 -16.05 1.81
CA ASP A 263 10.03 -14.86 2.64
C ASP A 263 11.10 -13.78 2.40
N THR A 264 12.30 -14.19 2.00
CA THR A 264 13.42 -13.31 1.66
C THR A 264 13.31 -12.63 0.27
N VAL A 265 12.47 -13.14 -0.63
CA VAL A 265 12.37 -12.64 -2.02
C VAL A 265 11.66 -11.28 -2.05
N PRO A 266 12.21 -10.24 -2.73
CA PRO A 266 11.55 -8.95 -2.86
C PRO A 266 10.18 -9.06 -3.54
N LEU A 267 9.12 -8.64 -2.86
CA LEU A 267 7.75 -8.61 -3.35
C LEU A 267 7.26 -7.17 -3.51
N ILE A 268 6.85 -6.82 -4.73
CA ILE A 268 6.11 -5.61 -5.07
C ILE A 268 4.65 -6.01 -5.30
N TRP A 269 3.71 -5.40 -4.58
CA TRP A 269 2.28 -5.65 -4.80
C TRP A 269 1.59 -4.40 -5.33
N ILE A 270 1.04 -4.46 -6.53
CA ILE A 270 0.26 -3.39 -7.16
C ILE A 270 -1.19 -3.55 -6.74
N VAL A 271 -1.74 -2.54 -6.07
CA VAL A 271 -3.15 -2.49 -5.64
C VAL A 271 -3.80 -1.27 -6.29
N GLN A 272 -4.80 -1.52 -7.14
CA GLN A 272 -5.47 -0.48 -7.93
C GLN A 272 -6.97 -0.38 -7.59
N GLU A 273 -7.47 -1.35 -6.82
CA GLU A 273 -8.85 -1.56 -6.44
C GLU A 273 -9.17 -0.78 -5.15
N ASP A 274 -10.37 -0.24 -5.02
CA ASP A 274 -10.87 0.35 -3.77
C ASP A 274 -11.84 -0.58 -3.01
N THR A 275 -12.05 -1.80 -3.51
CA THR A 275 -13.04 -2.76 -3.01
C THR A 275 -12.77 -3.15 -1.56
N LEU A 276 -11.56 -3.63 -1.25
CA LEU A 276 -11.16 -3.96 0.12
C LEU A 276 -11.21 -2.71 1.02
N ALA A 277 -10.75 -1.55 0.55
CA ALA A 277 -10.78 -0.33 1.33
C ALA A 277 -12.20 0.13 1.71
N LYS A 278 -13.20 -0.05 0.83
CA LYS A 278 -14.62 0.16 1.14
C LYS A 278 -15.16 -0.83 2.18
N ARG A 279 -14.60 -2.04 2.25
CA ARG A 279 -14.99 -3.08 3.23
C ARG A 279 -14.33 -2.93 4.59
N LEU A 280 -13.12 -2.37 4.68
CA LEU A 280 -12.37 -2.22 5.94
C LEU A 280 -13.17 -1.52 7.07
N PRO A 281 -13.87 -0.37 6.85
CA PRO A 281 -14.72 0.23 7.88
C PRO A 281 -15.87 -0.68 8.33
N VAL A 282 -16.45 -1.44 7.40
CA VAL A 282 -17.54 -2.40 7.71
C VAL A 282 -17.03 -3.56 8.56
N TYR A 283 -15.77 -3.99 8.39
CA TYR A 283 -15.14 -4.98 9.27
C TYR A 283 -14.94 -4.43 10.68
N GLU A 284 -14.49 -3.18 10.81
CA GLU A 284 -14.31 -2.50 12.10
C GLU A 284 -15.66 -2.33 12.83
N GLU A 285 -16.69 -1.81 12.16
CA GLU A 285 -18.05 -1.66 12.71
C GLU A 285 -18.65 -2.99 13.17
N LYS A 286 -18.36 -4.10 12.47
CA LYS A 286 -18.83 -5.45 12.81
C LYS A 286 -17.90 -6.22 13.77
N GLY A 287 -16.77 -5.63 14.19
CA GLY A 287 -15.80 -6.29 15.07
C GLY A 287 -15.03 -7.46 14.43
N LEU A 288 -14.98 -7.56 13.10
CA LEU A 288 -14.34 -8.65 12.34
C LEU A 288 -12.82 -8.49 12.27
N GLN A 289 -12.16 -8.33 13.42
CA GLN A 289 -10.73 -8.03 13.54
C GLN A 289 -9.82 -9.10 12.90
N HIS A 290 -10.27 -10.36 12.80
CA HIS A 290 -9.52 -11.44 12.17
C HIS A 290 -9.36 -11.24 10.64
N LEU A 291 -10.35 -10.66 9.95
CA LEU A 291 -10.24 -10.30 8.53
C LEU A 291 -9.20 -9.21 8.34
N VAL A 292 -9.26 -8.17 9.17
CA VAL A 292 -8.30 -7.06 9.15
C VAL A 292 -6.89 -7.57 9.44
N LEU A 293 -6.72 -8.49 10.40
CA LEU A 293 -5.43 -9.09 10.72
C LEU A 293 -4.90 -9.95 9.57
N ASN A 294 -5.73 -10.78 8.94
CA ASN A 294 -5.34 -11.59 7.77
C ASN A 294 -4.83 -10.70 6.63
N TRP A 295 -5.61 -9.70 6.22
CA TRP A 295 -5.19 -8.73 5.21
C TRP A 295 -3.92 -7.97 5.63
N LYS A 296 -3.81 -7.57 6.91
CA LYS A 296 -2.60 -6.92 7.43
C LYS A 296 -1.37 -7.83 7.37
N THR A 297 -1.49 -9.14 7.61
CA THR A 297 -0.35 -10.06 7.47
C THR A 297 0.12 -10.20 6.02
N ALA A 298 -0.80 -10.28 5.05
CA ALA A 298 -0.45 -10.27 3.62
C ALA A 298 0.19 -8.92 3.21
N PHE A 299 -0.37 -7.80 3.66
CA PHE A 299 0.18 -6.46 3.41
C PHE A 299 1.58 -6.28 4.06
N THR A 300 1.84 -6.90 5.21
CA THR A 300 3.16 -6.87 5.88
C THR A 300 4.23 -7.64 5.08
N ARG A 301 3.85 -8.66 4.31
CA ARG A 301 4.82 -9.45 3.52
C ARG A 301 5.36 -8.68 2.31
N ALA A 302 4.56 -7.80 1.69
CA ALA A 302 5.02 -7.00 0.56
C ALA A 302 6.12 -6.02 1.00
N ASN A 303 7.25 -6.01 0.30
CA ASN A 303 8.34 -5.06 0.58
C ASN A 303 7.94 -3.64 0.16
N VAL A 304 7.14 -3.52 -0.91
CA VAL A 304 6.51 -2.28 -1.37
C VAL A 304 5.10 -2.58 -1.85
N ILE A 305 4.13 -1.77 -1.42
CA ILE A 305 2.77 -1.76 -1.96
C ILE A 305 2.62 -0.52 -2.83
N LEU A 306 2.28 -0.72 -4.10
CA LEU A 306 2.17 0.31 -5.11
C LEU A 306 0.72 0.69 -5.37
N PHE A 307 0.45 1.98 -5.26
CA PHE A 307 -0.83 2.57 -5.63
C PHE A 307 -0.67 3.48 -6.87
N PRO A 308 -1.62 3.47 -7.82
CA PRO A 308 -1.60 4.31 -9.02
C PRO A 308 -1.95 5.78 -8.75
N ASP A 309 -2.47 6.10 -7.56
CA ASP A 309 -2.86 7.44 -7.14
C ASP A 309 -2.60 7.69 -5.64
N PHE A 310 -2.71 8.96 -5.21
CA PHE A 310 -2.47 9.38 -3.83
C PHE A 310 -3.69 9.25 -2.90
N THR A 311 -4.85 8.84 -3.41
CA THR A 311 -6.09 8.64 -2.64
C THR A 311 -6.16 7.24 -2.04
N LEU A 312 -5.79 6.20 -2.80
CA LEU A 312 -5.81 4.81 -2.37
C LEU A 312 -4.98 4.53 -1.09
N PRO A 313 -3.72 5.02 -0.93
CA PRO A 313 -2.95 4.82 0.30
C PRO A 313 -3.67 5.33 1.56
N MET A 314 -4.47 6.39 1.42
CA MET A 314 -5.27 6.93 2.52
C MET A 314 -6.45 6.01 2.85
N LEU A 315 -7.16 5.52 1.82
CA LEU A 315 -8.27 4.58 1.97
C LEU A 315 -7.80 3.24 2.59
N TYR A 316 -6.55 2.83 2.30
CA TYR A 316 -5.92 1.63 2.86
C TYR A 316 -5.19 1.86 4.19
N SER A 317 -5.27 3.05 4.82
CA SER A 317 -4.40 3.39 5.97
C SER A 317 -4.56 2.48 7.20
N MET A 318 -5.67 1.76 7.35
CA MET A 318 -5.84 0.74 8.40
C MET A 318 -4.85 -0.44 8.28
N LEU A 319 -4.41 -0.72 7.04
CA LEU A 319 -3.43 -1.76 6.70
C LEU A 319 -2.00 -1.21 6.51
N ASP A 320 -1.75 0.07 6.78
CA ASP A 320 -0.42 0.66 6.63
C ASP A 320 0.60 -0.01 7.57
N THR A 321 1.75 -0.37 7.00
CA THR A 321 2.91 -0.94 7.69
C THR A 321 4.21 -0.17 7.41
N GLY A 322 4.14 0.96 6.72
CA GLY A 322 5.30 1.77 6.31
C GLY A 322 5.94 1.34 4.98
N ASN A 323 5.23 0.51 4.19
CA ASN A 323 5.63 0.00 2.88
C ASN A 323 4.82 0.59 1.70
N PHE A 324 3.91 1.53 1.96
CA PHE A 324 3.08 2.16 0.92
C PHE A 324 3.91 3.13 0.07
N HIS A 325 3.78 3.03 -1.25
CA HIS A 325 4.44 3.90 -2.23
C HIS A 325 3.47 4.21 -3.38
N VAL A 326 3.60 5.38 -4.00
CA VAL A 326 2.69 5.86 -5.05
C VAL A 326 3.47 6.15 -6.31
N ILE A 327 3.08 5.52 -7.42
CA ILE A 327 3.59 5.83 -8.76
C ILE A 327 2.39 6.37 -9.55
N PRO A 328 2.30 7.69 -9.78
CA PRO A 328 1.16 8.26 -10.47
C PRO A 328 1.15 7.84 -11.95
N GLY A 329 0.09 7.15 -12.37
CA GLY A 329 -0.15 6.92 -13.79
C GLY A 329 -0.98 5.71 -14.17
N SER A 330 -2.29 5.79 -13.92
CA SER A 330 -3.27 4.88 -14.51
C SER A 330 -3.88 5.47 -15.81
N PRO A 331 -4.08 4.66 -16.87
CA PRO A 331 -4.80 5.08 -18.06
C PRO A 331 -6.33 4.97 -17.91
N VAL A 332 -6.86 4.65 -16.72
CA VAL A 332 -8.30 4.38 -16.48
C VAL A 332 -9.22 5.53 -16.89
N ASP A 333 -8.86 6.78 -16.60
CA ASP A 333 -9.67 7.95 -16.93
C ASP A 333 -9.73 8.22 -18.44
N VAL A 334 -8.60 8.03 -19.13
CA VAL A 334 -8.53 8.14 -20.60
C VAL A 334 -9.34 7.02 -21.24
N TRP A 335 -9.17 5.79 -20.75
CA TRP A 335 -9.90 4.62 -21.24
C TRP A 335 -11.41 4.79 -21.10
N GLY A 336 -11.87 5.16 -19.91
CA GLY A 336 -13.29 5.38 -19.61
C GLY A 336 -13.89 6.48 -20.48
N ALA A 337 -13.19 7.60 -20.66
CA ALA A 337 -13.64 8.70 -21.52
C ALA A 337 -13.63 8.32 -23.02
N GLU A 338 -12.57 7.68 -23.54
CA GLU A 338 -12.54 7.24 -24.95
C GLU A 338 -13.64 6.21 -25.24
N SER A 339 -13.83 5.22 -24.38
CA SER A 339 -14.91 4.22 -24.46
C SER A 339 -16.29 4.87 -24.47
N TYR A 340 -16.57 5.72 -23.47
CA TYR A 340 -17.85 6.40 -23.34
C TYR A 340 -18.16 7.31 -24.55
N SER A 341 -17.15 7.98 -25.11
CA SER A 341 -17.29 8.85 -26.29
C SER A 341 -17.64 8.12 -27.60
N LYS A 342 -17.52 6.79 -27.65
CA LYS A 342 -17.92 5.97 -28.82
C LYS A 342 -19.36 5.48 -28.72
N THR A 343 -19.90 5.37 -27.51
CA THR A 343 -21.24 4.82 -27.24
C THR A 343 -22.28 5.92 -27.00
N HIS A 344 -21.87 7.10 -26.54
CA HIS A 344 -22.76 8.20 -26.18
C HIS A 344 -22.45 9.48 -26.96
N GLU A 345 -23.50 10.09 -27.53
CA GLU A 345 -23.40 11.39 -28.20
C GLU A 345 -23.78 12.55 -27.27
N LYS A 346 -22.97 13.63 -27.30
CA LYS A 346 -23.23 14.89 -26.58
C LYS A 346 -24.62 15.47 -26.85
N GLN A 347 -25.17 15.30 -28.07
CA GLN A 347 -26.48 15.82 -28.45
C GLN A 347 -27.61 15.12 -27.69
N GLN A 348 -27.54 13.78 -27.62
CA GLN A 348 -28.54 12.95 -26.96
C GLN A 348 -28.51 13.18 -25.44
N LEU A 349 -27.32 13.21 -24.83
CA LEU A 349 -27.14 13.50 -23.40
C LEU A 349 -27.72 14.86 -22.98
N ARG A 350 -27.55 15.90 -23.81
CA ARG A 350 -28.16 17.23 -23.57
C ARG A 350 -29.68 17.17 -23.59
N LYS A 351 -30.25 16.50 -24.58
CA LYS A 351 -31.70 16.34 -24.73
C LYS A 351 -32.31 15.60 -23.54
N ASP A 352 -31.68 14.50 -23.12
CA ASP A 352 -32.16 13.66 -22.01
C ASP A 352 -32.03 14.38 -20.66
N ASN A 353 -31.04 15.26 -20.51
CA ASN A 353 -30.90 16.14 -19.34
C ASN A 353 -31.68 17.47 -19.47
N GLY A 354 -32.47 17.70 -20.53
CA GLY A 354 -33.26 18.92 -20.69
C GLY A 354 -32.42 20.19 -20.80
N PHE A 355 -31.35 20.16 -21.60
CA PHE A 355 -30.55 21.31 -22.02
C PHE A 355 -30.77 21.60 -23.51
N SER A 356 -30.78 22.89 -23.90
CA SER A 356 -30.83 23.25 -25.31
C SER A 356 -29.48 23.00 -25.99
N MET A 357 -29.50 22.84 -27.32
CA MET A 357 -28.28 22.77 -28.13
C MET A 357 -27.56 24.13 -28.20
N ASP A 358 -28.31 25.22 -28.06
CA ASP A 358 -27.78 26.59 -28.01
C ASP A 358 -27.32 27.02 -26.61
N ASP A 359 -27.65 26.27 -25.55
CA ASP A 359 -27.21 26.57 -24.19
C ASP A 359 -25.71 26.31 -24.03
N MET A 360 -25.02 27.24 -23.37
CA MET A 360 -23.59 27.14 -23.02
C MET A 360 -23.46 26.47 -21.65
N VAL A 361 -22.95 25.25 -21.63
CA VAL A 361 -22.88 24.41 -20.42
C VAL A 361 -21.48 24.49 -19.81
N VAL A 362 -21.37 25.09 -18.62
CA VAL A 362 -20.12 25.20 -17.87
C VAL A 362 -20.16 24.22 -16.69
N LEU A 363 -19.24 23.27 -16.65
CA LEU A 363 -19.13 22.30 -15.57
C LEU A 363 -18.05 22.73 -14.57
N VAL A 364 -18.43 22.92 -13.31
CA VAL A 364 -17.54 23.21 -12.20
C VAL A 364 -17.22 21.90 -11.47
N VAL A 365 -15.92 21.59 -11.40
CA VAL A 365 -15.39 20.34 -10.84
C VAL A 365 -14.38 20.67 -9.74
N GLY A 366 -14.51 20.05 -8.58
CA GLY A 366 -13.62 20.22 -7.42
C GLY A 366 -12.62 19.08 -7.24
N SER A 367 -12.03 19.02 -6.05
CA SER A 367 -11.03 18.01 -5.69
C SER A 367 -11.60 16.60 -5.65
N SER A 368 -10.80 15.61 -6.06
CA SER A 368 -11.14 14.19 -5.95
C SER A 368 -11.02 13.61 -4.53
N PHE A 369 -10.45 14.35 -3.58
CA PHE A 369 -10.25 13.83 -2.21
C PHE A 369 -11.51 13.87 -1.32
N PHE A 370 -12.52 14.65 -1.69
CA PHE A 370 -13.73 14.89 -0.88
C PHE A 370 -15.00 14.60 -1.68
N TYR A 371 -15.13 13.36 -2.18
CA TYR A 371 -16.23 12.99 -3.08
C TYR A 371 -17.62 13.00 -2.43
N ASP A 372 -17.79 12.59 -1.16
CA ASP A 372 -19.12 12.31 -0.60
C ASP A 372 -19.78 13.49 0.16
N GLU A 373 -19.02 14.55 0.47
CA GLU A 373 -19.55 15.74 1.16
C GLU A 373 -19.30 16.98 0.30
N LEU A 374 -20.30 17.87 0.19
CA LEU A 374 -20.14 19.14 -0.54
C LEU A 374 -19.13 20.01 0.23
N SER A 375 -17.86 19.89 -0.17
CA SER A 375 -16.75 20.46 0.56
C SER A 375 -16.83 21.99 0.60
N TRP A 376 -16.23 22.59 1.63
CA TRP A 376 -16.13 24.04 1.72
C TRP A 376 -15.41 24.66 0.52
N ASP A 377 -14.63 23.87 -0.25
CA ASP A 377 -14.05 24.29 -1.52
C ASP A 377 -15.10 24.76 -2.51
N TYR A 378 -16.28 24.12 -2.58
CA TYR A 378 -17.36 24.58 -3.45
C TYR A 378 -18.00 25.89 -2.98
N ALA A 379 -18.03 26.16 -1.67
CA ALA A 379 -18.46 27.45 -1.15
C ALA A 379 -17.45 28.57 -1.50
N VAL A 380 -16.14 28.27 -1.43
CA VAL A 380 -15.05 29.18 -1.87
C VAL A 380 -15.05 29.36 -3.40
N ALA A 381 -15.31 28.28 -4.14
CA ALA A 381 -15.50 28.31 -5.59
C ALA A 381 -16.69 29.20 -5.95
N LEU A 382 -17.84 29.07 -5.28
CA LEU A 382 -19.01 29.93 -5.51
C LEU A 382 -18.74 31.41 -5.23
N GLN A 383 -17.87 31.75 -4.28
CA GLN A 383 -17.42 33.14 -4.11
C GLN A 383 -16.55 33.61 -5.28
N THR A 384 -15.63 32.78 -5.75
CA THR A 384 -14.71 33.10 -6.86
C THR A 384 -15.43 33.16 -8.22
N ILE A 385 -16.41 32.28 -8.43
CA ILE A 385 -17.20 32.12 -9.65
C ILE A 385 -18.43 33.05 -9.62
N GLY A 386 -18.85 33.56 -8.45
CA GLY A 386 -20.01 34.43 -8.27
C GLY A 386 -20.09 35.63 -9.25
N PRO A 387 -19.00 36.40 -9.45
CA PRO A 387 -18.97 37.47 -10.46
C PRO A 387 -19.17 36.97 -11.90
N LEU A 388 -18.66 35.77 -12.21
CA LEU A 388 -18.83 35.10 -13.50
C LEU A 388 -20.27 34.63 -13.70
N LEU A 389 -20.91 34.02 -12.68
CA LEU A 389 -22.34 33.70 -12.70
C LEU A 389 -23.17 34.96 -13.00
N GLN A 390 -23.00 36.02 -12.20
CA GLN A 390 -23.77 37.24 -12.35
C GLN A 390 -23.61 37.91 -13.72
N ARG A 391 -22.41 37.86 -14.32
CA ARG A 391 -22.13 38.48 -15.63
C ARG A 391 -22.76 37.70 -16.79
N TYR A 392 -22.73 36.37 -16.74
CA TYR A 392 -23.13 35.53 -17.88
C TYR A 392 -24.57 35.02 -17.80
N THR A 393 -25.15 34.81 -16.61
CA THR A 393 -26.57 34.37 -16.50
C THR A 393 -27.58 35.51 -16.54
N ARG A 394 -27.15 36.77 -16.38
CA ARG A 394 -28.05 37.96 -16.49
C ARG A 394 -28.12 38.53 -17.91
N ARG A 395 -27.35 37.99 -18.84
CA ARG A 395 -27.19 38.53 -20.20
C ARG A 395 -28.23 37.92 -21.14
N ASN A 396 -29.36 38.62 -21.30
CA ASN A 396 -30.42 38.27 -22.25
C ASN A 396 -30.06 38.70 -23.68
N ASP A 397 -28.97 38.18 -24.23
CA ASP A 397 -28.65 38.32 -25.65
C ASP A 397 -29.38 37.20 -26.44
N ALA A 398 -29.57 37.37 -27.76
CA ALA A 398 -30.32 36.42 -28.60
C ALA A 398 -29.61 35.08 -28.91
N GLY A 399 -28.51 34.77 -28.19
CA GLY A 399 -27.86 33.45 -28.18
C GLY A 399 -28.22 32.70 -26.88
N GLY A 400 -28.13 31.37 -26.90
CA GLY A 400 -28.67 30.53 -25.81
C GLY A 400 -28.05 30.76 -24.42
N SER A 401 -28.69 30.19 -23.40
CA SER A 401 -28.47 30.59 -22.03
C SER A 401 -27.26 29.88 -21.38
N PHE A 402 -26.58 30.59 -20.48
CA PHE A 402 -25.49 30.01 -19.70
C PHE A 402 -26.05 29.14 -18.56
N LYS A 403 -25.61 27.87 -18.52
CA LYS A 403 -25.96 26.88 -17.50
C LYS A 403 -24.69 26.46 -16.76
N PHE A 404 -24.70 26.58 -15.44
CA PHE A 404 -23.61 26.14 -14.58
C PHE A 404 -23.98 24.85 -13.87
N ILE A 405 -23.12 23.84 -13.99
CA ILE A 405 -23.32 22.53 -13.40
C ILE A 405 -22.23 22.29 -12.37
N PHE A 406 -22.58 21.82 -11.17
CA PHE A 406 -21.63 21.45 -10.12
C PHE A 406 -21.64 19.93 -9.93
N LEU A 407 -20.48 19.29 -10.06
CA LEU A 407 -20.31 17.84 -9.93
C LEU A 407 -19.61 17.49 -8.60
N SER A 408 -20.37 17.12 -7.58
CA SER A 408 -19.88 17.01 -6.19
C SER A 408 -20.82 16.21 -5.30
N GLY A 409 -20.34 15.48 -4.29
CA GLY A 409 -21.22 14.75 -3.38
C GLY A 409 -21.96 13.60 -4.06
N ASN A 410 -22.90 12.99 -3.34
CA ASN A 410 -23.88 12.07 -3.93
C ASN A 410 -25.17 12.81 -4.33
N SER A 411 -25.93 12.21 -5.24
CA SER A 411 -27.16 12.79 -5.80
C SER A 411 -28.28 12.98 -4.77
N THR A 412 -28.26 12.21 -3.67
CA THR A 412 -29.33 12.12 -2.67
C THR A 412 -29.22 13.13 -1.52
N ASP A 413 -28.10 13.83 -1.37
CA ASP A 413 -27.75 14.60 -0.16
C ASP A 413 -28.41 16.01 -0.06
N GLY A 414 -29.44 16.30 -0.87
CA GLY A 414 -30.15 17.59 -0.85
C GLY A 414 -29.33 18.81 -1.32
N TYR A 415 -28.13 18.59 -1.86
CA TYR A 415 -27.23 19.65 -2.30
C TYR A 415 -27.80 20.55 -3.42
N ASN A 416 -28.63 19.99 -4.29
CA ASN A 416 -29.32 20.74 -5.34
C ASN A 416 -30.19 21.87 -4.75
N ASP A 417 -30.90 21.62 -3.65
CA ASP A 417 -31.72 22.64 -2.97
C ASP A 417 -30.85 23.72 -2.32
N ALA A 418 -29.73 23.34 -1.71
CA ALA A 418 -28.78 24.29 -1.12
C ALA A 418 -28.16 25.21 -2.18
N LEU A 419 -27.73 24.65 -3.31
CA LEU A 419 -27.19 25.41 -4.45
C LEU A 419 -28.26 26.30 -5.10
N GLN A 420 -29.50 25.81 -5.22
CA GLN A 420 -30.62 26.59 -5.76
C GLN A 420 -31.02 27.75 -4.82
N GLN A 421 -30.86 27.60 -3.49
CA GLN A 421 -31.01 28.70 -2.52
C GLN A 421 -29.86 29.72 -2.59
N VAL A 422 -28.61 29.30 -2.85
CA VAL A 422 -27.50 30.24 -3.07
C VAL A 422 -27.72 31.00 -4.39
N ALA A 423 -28.16 30.31 -5.45
CA ALA A 423 -28.47 30.92 -6.74
C ALA A 423 -29.60 31.96 -6.66
N SER A 424 -30.67 31.68 -5.89
CA SER A 424 -31.75 32.64 -5.70
C SER A 424 -31.32 33.88 -4.89
N ARG A 425 -30.48 33.71 -3.86
CA ARG A 425 -29.86 34.83 -3.11
C ARG A 425 -28.95 35.70 -3.99
N LEU A 426 -28.29 35.12 -4.99
CA LEU A 426 -27.47 35.85 -5.97
C LEU A 426 -28.30 36.49 -7.11
N GLY A 427 -29.62 36.29 -7.12
CA GLY A 427 -30.52 36.79 -8.16
C GLY A 427 -30.22 36.19 -9.54
N LEU A 428 -29.88 34.89 -9.58
CA LEU A 428 -29.70 34.13 -10.83
C LEU A 428 -31.05 33.55 -11.29
N PRO A 429 -31.30 33.41 -12.60
CA PRO A 429 -32.54 32.80 -13.09
C PRO A 429 -32.69 31.35 -12.62
N GLN A 430 -33.92 30.93 -12.32
CA GLN A 430 -34.20 29.56 -11.87
C GLN A 430 -33.75 28.53 -12.92
N GLY A 431 -33.06 27.47 -12.48
CA GLY A 431 -32.47 26.46 -13.39
C GLY A 431 -31.22 26.91 -14.16
N SER A 432 -30.59 28.05 -13.81
CA SER A 432 -29.26 28.43 -14.34
C SER A 432 -28.09 27.73 -13.64
N VAL A 433 -28.33 27.18 -12.45
CA VAL A 433 -27.39 26.36 -11.68
C VAL A 433 -28.04 25.00 -11.47
N ARG A 434 -27.30 23.91 -11.66
CA ARG A 434 -27.71 22.53 -11.34
C ARG A 434 -26.60 21.78 -10.63
N HIS A 435 -26.98 20.74 -9.89
CA HIS A 435 -26.08 19.83 -9.19
C HIS A 435 -26.22 18.41 -9.77
N TYR A 436 -25.10 17.70 -9.88
CA TYR A 436 -25.05 16.27 -10.15
C TYR A 436 -24.12 15.61 -9.14
N GLY A 437 -24.50 14.40 -8.70
CA GLY A 437 -23.66 13.57 -7.83
C GLY A 437 -22.67 12.73 -8.61
N LEU A 438 -21.62 12.27 -7.92
CA LEU A 438 -20.55 11.42 -8.45
C LEU A 438 -20.93 9.93 -8.48
N ASP A 439 -22.00 9.58 -7.76
CA ASP A 439 -22.71 8.29 -7.78
C ASP A 439 -23.48 8.04 -9.09
N GLY A 440 -23.74 9.10 -9.87
CA GLY A 440 -24.40 9.03 -11.18
C GLY A 440 -23.42 8.93 -12.36
N ASP A 441 -23.93 9.18 -13.57
CA ASP A 441 -23.13 9.18 -14.80
C ASP A 441 -22.20 10.40 -14.91
N THR A 442 -21.08 10.33 -14.19
CA THR A 442 -20.01 11.33 -14.20
C THR A 442 -19.46 11.61 -15.60
N ASN A 443 -19.35 10.58 -16.45
CA ASN A 443 -18.78 10.72 -17.80
C ASN A 443 -19.77 11.44 -18.73
N GLY A 444 -21.07 11.15 -18.64
CA GLY A 444 -22.12 11.87 -19.35
C GLY A 444 -22.21 13.33 -18.95
N VAL A 445 -22.10 13.62 -17.64
CA VAL A 445 -22.09 14.99 -17.10
C VAL A 445 -20.90 15.80 -17.64
N ILE A 446 -19.71 15.18 -17.76
CA ILE A 446 -18.54 15.83 -18.36
C ILE A 446 -18.75 16.01 -19.86
N LEU A 447 -19.17 14.97 -20.60
CA LEU A 447 -19.33 15.02 -22.06
C LEU A 447 -20.37 16.06 -22.53
N MET A 448 -21.41 16.34 -21.74
CA MET A 448 -22.39 17.37 -22.11
C MET A 448 -21.87 18.82 -22.01
N ALA A 449 -20.76 19.06 -21.30
CA ALA A 449 -20.20 20.39 -21.07
C ALA A 449 -19.50 21.00 -22.30
N ASP A 450 -19.40 22.33 -22.33
CA ASP A 450 -18.64 23.11 -23.30
C ASP A 450 -17.34 23.66 -22.72
N ILE A 451 -17.32 23.95 -21.41
CA ILE A 451 -16.14 24.41 -20.67
C ILE A 451 -16.13 23.70 -19.32
N VAL A 452 -14.97 23.17 -18.91
CA VAL A 452 -14.75 22.64 -17.57
C VAL A 452 -13.92 23.64 -16.76
N LEU A 453 -14.40 24.01 -15.58
CA LEU A 453 -13.72 24.86 -14.62
C LEU A 453 -13.33 24.04 -13.40
N TYR A 454 -12.04 23.88 -13.15
CA TYR A 454 -11.55 23.30 -11.91
C TYR A 454 -11.68 24.34 -10.79
N GLY A 455 -12.63 24.10 -9.87
CA GLY A 455 -12.98 24.99 -8.75
C GLY A 455 -12.36 24.59 -7.42
N SER A 456 -11.40 23.66 -7.38
CA SER A 456 -10.74 23.26 -6.13
C SER A 456 -9.97 24.43 -5.50
N SER A 457 -10.10 24.61 -4.19
CA SER A 457 -9.21 25.50 -3.41
C SER A 457 -7.94 24.78 -2.94
N GLN A 458 -8.00 23.44 -2.86
CA GLN A 458 -6.92 22.59 -2.36
C GLN A 458 -5.97 22.16 -3.47
N GLU A 459 -4.68 22.15 -3.12
CA GLU A 459 -3.61 21.70 -4.01
C GLU A 459 -3.32 20.22 -3.78
N GLU A 460 -3.66 19.40 -4.77
CA GLU A 460 -3.46 17.96 -4.79
C GLU A 460 -2.00 17.58 -5.09
N GLN A 461 -1.60 16.35 -4.75
CA GLN A 461 -0.28 15.80 -5.12
C GLN A 461 -0.27 15.11 -6.50
N GLY A 462 -1.43 14.63 -6.95
CA GLY A 462 -1.61 14.03 -8.28
C GLY A 462 -2.18 15.03 -9.28
N PHE A 463 -2.19 14.64 -10.55
CA PHE A 463 -2.95 15.36 -11.57
C PHE A 463 -4.44 14.97 -11.47
N PRO A 464 -5.41 15.91 -11.39
CA PRO A 464 -6.81 15.57 -11.09
C PRO A 464 -7.47 14.67 -12.14
N PRO A 465 -8.00 13.49 -11.78
CA PRO A 465 -8.62 12.52 -12.71
C PRO A 465 -9.71 13.11 -13.61
N LEU A 466 -10.58 13.95 -13.05
CA LEU A 466 -11.70 14.54 -13.77
C LEU A 466 -11.25 15.57 -14.83
N ILE A 467 -10.07 16.18 -14.67
CA ILE A 467 -9.44 17.02 -15.71
C ILE A 467 -8.96 16.14 -16.87
N ILE A 468 -8.37 14.97 -16.60
CA ILE A 468 -7.94 14.03 -17.65
C ILE A 468 -9.13 13.59 -18.51
N ARG A 469 -10.28 13.28 -17.88
CA ARG A 469 -11.52 12.95 -18.60
C ARG A 469 -12.00 14.10 -19.47
N ALA A 470 -12.09 15.32 -18.91
CA ALA A 470 -12.51 16.52 -19.64
C ALA A 470 -11.63 16.81 -20.86
N MET A 471 -10.30 16.74 -20.69
CA MET A 471 -9.34 16.90 -21.79
C MET A 471 -9.50 15.77 -22.83
N THR A 472 -9.71 14.52 -22.40
CA THR A 472 -9.89 13.36 -23.31
C THR A 472 -11.15 13.49 -24.18
N PHE A 473 -12.23 14.05 -23.65
CA PHE A 473 -13.42 14.41 -24.45
C PHE A 473 -13.19 15.59 -25.41
N GLY A 474 -12.06 16.29 -25.30
CA GLY A 474 -11.78 17.49 -26.10
C GLY A 474 -12.59 18.70 -25.64
N ILE A 475 -12.71 18.89 -24.32
CA ILE A 475 -13.38 20.05 -23.71
C ILE A 475 -12.30 20.99 -23.14
N PRO A 476 -12.36 22.31 -23.41
CA PRO A 476 -11.40 23.27 -22.87
C PRO A 476 -11.53 23.36 -21.34
N VAL A 477 -10.38 23.26 -20.66
CA VAL A 477 -10.29 23.33 -19.19
C VAL A 477 -9.72 24.67 -18.75
N ILE A 478 -10.38 25.29 -17.77
CA ILE A 478 -9.86 26.42 -16.98
C ILE A 478 -9.49 25.87 -15.60
N THR A 479 -8.31 26.22 -15.09
CA THR A 479 -7.80 25.69 -13.82
C THR A 479 -7.01 26.75 -13.03
N PRO A 480 -7.02 26.72 -11.69
CA PRO A 480 -6.12 27.56 -10.90
C PRO A 480 -4.68 27.16 -11.20
N ASP A 481 -3.75 28.07 -10.92
CA ASP A 481 -2.36 27.99 -11.35
C ASP A 481 -1.48 27.04 -10.50
N PHE A 482 -2.03 25.88 -10.14
CA PHE A 482 -1.40 24.85 -9.29
C PHE A 482 -0.09 24.31 -9.89
N PRO A 483 1.01 24.25 -9.10
CA PRO A 483 2.30 23.68 -9.51
C PRO A 483 2.20 22.27 -10.10
N ILE A 484 1.39 21.39 -9.51
CA ILE A 484 1.23 20.01 -9.99
C ILE A 484 0.61 19.95 -11.39
N ILE A 485 -0.30 20.87 -11.73
CA ILE A 485 -0.94 20.91 -13.06
C ILE A 485 0.02 21.55 -14.08
N LYS A 486 0.72 22.62 -13.68
CA LYS A 486 1.78 23.26 -14.48
C LYS A 486 2.95 22.32 -14.84
N LYS A 487 3.19 21.26 -14.06
CA LYS A 487 4.20 20.21 -14.37
C LYS A 487 3.90 19.47 -15.68
N TYR A 488 2.62 19.24 -15.99
CA TYR A 488 2.21 18.46 -17.17
C TYR A 488 1.58 19.33 -18.27
N VAL A 489 1.05 20.50 -17.92
CA VAL A 489 0.25 21.34 -18.84
C VAL A 489 0.79 22.76 -18.95
N VAL A 490 0.92 23.21 -20.21
CA VAL A 490 1.31 24.56 -20.62
C VAL A 490 0.08 25.46 -20.81
N ASP A 491 0.16 26.68 -20.28
CA ASP A 491 -0.87 27.72 -20.37
C ASP A 491 -1.17 28.13 -21.82
N GLY A 492 -2.45 28.32 -22.15
CA GLY A 492 -2.92 28.68 -23.48
C GLY A 492 -2.67 27.65 -24.57
N ALA A 493 -2.00 26.54 -24.27
CA ALA A 493 -1.70 25.45 -25.21
C ALA A 493 -2.58 24.21 -24.96
N HIS A 494 -2.80 23.80 -23.71
CA HIS A 494 -3.64 22.64 -23.38
C HIS A 494 -4.71 22.91 -22.29
N CYS A 495 -4.53 23.95 -21.46
CA CYS A 495 -5.57 24.52 -20.61
C CYS A 495 -5.37 26.05 -20.50
N VAL A 496 -6.28 26.75 -19.81
CA VAL A 496 -6.10 28.16 -19.43
C VAL A 496 -5.97 28.27 -17.92
N PHE A 497 -4.89 28.89 -17.44
CA PHE A 497 -4.69 29.11 -16.02
C PHE A 497 -5.26 30.44 -15.52
N PHE A 498 -5.62 30.50 -14.24
CA PHE A 498 -5.89 31.75 -13.52
C PHE A 498 -5.23 31.74 -12.13
N PRO A 499 -4.74 32.89 -11.61
CA PRO A 499 -4.22 32.97 -10.24
C PRO A 499 -5.30 32.64 -9.19
N LYS A 500 -4.91 31.89 -8.15
CA LYS A 500 -5.80 31.63 -7.01
C LYS A 500 -6.34 32.94 -6.42
N HIS A 501 -7.63 32.94 -6.09
CA HIS A 501 -8.35 34.07 -5.47
C HIS A 501 -8.47 35.37 -6.31
N ASP A 502 -8.12 35.37 -7.60
CA ASP A 502 -8.40 36.48 -8.54
C ASP A 502 -9.64 36.16 -9.41
N PRO A 503 -10.86 36.61 -9.02
CA PRO A 503 -12.06 36.41 -9.82
C PRO A 503 -12.06 37.23 -11.12
N ASP A 504 -11.31 38.33 -11.19
CA ASP A 504 -11.18 39.13 -12.41
C ASP A 504 -10.28 38.44 -13.44
N ALA A 505 -9.24 37.70 -13.00
CA ALA A 505 -8.48 36.80 -13.87
C ALA A 505 -9.34 35.67 -14.41
N LEU A 506 -10.17 35.04 -13.57
CA LEU A 506 -11.11 34.02 -14.01
C LEU A 506 -12.08 34.59 -15.07
N LEU A 507 -12.61 35.79 -14.87
CA LEU A 507 -13.42 36.51 -15.85
C LEU A 507 -12.67 36.79 -17.16
N ARG A 508 -11.38 37.16 -17.11
CA ARG A 508 -10.53 37.35 -18.30
C ARG A 508 -10.31 36.03 -19.04
N ALA A 509 -9.91 34.96 -18.34
CA ALA A 509 -9.71 33.63 -18.89
C ALA A 509 -10.99 33.08 -19.58
N PHE A 510 -12.13 33.19 -18.92
CA PHE A 510 -13.42 32.77 -19.47
C PHE A 510 -13.85 33.62 -20.69
N SER A 511 -13.51 34.92 -20.70
CA SER A 511 -13.76 35.80 -21.86
C SER A 511 -12.91 35.44 -23.09
N LEU A 512 -11.73 34.84 -22.93
CA LEU A 512 -10.89 34.37 -24.06
C LEU A 512 -11.46 33.13 -24.75
N LEU A 513 -12.14 32.27 -23.99
CA LEU A 513 -12.72 31.02 -24.49
C LEU A 513 -14.09 31.20 -25.16
N ILE A 514 -14.70 32.39 -25.08
CA ILE A 514 -16.05 32.66 -25.60
C ILE A 514 -16.03 33.81 -26.61
N SER A 515 -16.59 33.57 -27.79
CA SER A 515 -16.84 34.59 -28.81
C SER A 515 -18.29 34.51 -29.29
N ASN A 516 -19.02 35.64 -29.24
CA ASN A 516 -20.42 35.75 -29.70
C ASN A 516 -21.38 34.68 -29.11
N GLY A 517 -21.22 34.36 -27.82
CA GLY A 517 -22.05 33.36 -27.12
C GLY A 517 -21.70 31.89 -27.40
N ARG A 518 -20.69 31.62 -28.23
CA ARG A 518 -20.19 30.27 -28.54
C ARG A 518 -18.71 30.14 -28.15
N LEU A 519 -18.18 28.92 -28.16
CA LEU A 519 -16.75 28.67 -27.99
C LEU A 519 -15.94 29.43 -29.04
N SER A 520 -14.79 29.98 -28.64
CA SER A 520 -13.87 30.65 -29.56
C SER A 520 -12.96 29.65 -30.28
N LYS A 521 -12.41 30.03 -31.44
CA LYS A 521 -11.39 29.22 -32.14
C LYS A 521 -10.17 28.91 -31.27
N PHE A 522 -9.85 29.81 -30.34
CA PHE A 522 -8.82 29.59 -29.33
C PHE A 522 -9.21 28.45 -28.39
N ALA A 523 -10.45 28.42 -27.88
CA ALA A 523 -10.96 27.33 -27.06
C ALA A 523 -10.92 25.97 -27.79
N GLU A 524 -11.32 25.92 -29.06
CA GLU A 524 -11.25 24.71 -29.89
C GLU A 524 -9.79 24.22 -30.08
N THR A 525 -8.84 25.15 -30.22
CA THR A 525 -7.41 24.84 -30.35
C THR A 525 -6.83 24.29 -29.04
N VAL A 526 -7.12 24.95 -27.91
CA VAL A 526 -6.73 24.49 -26.56
C VAL A 526 -7.30 23.10 -26.27
N ALA A 527 -8.57 22.88 -26.58
CA ALA A 527 -9.27 21.63 -26.30
C ALA A 527 -8.76 20.45 -27.16
N SER A 528 -8.52 20.68 -28.45
CA SER A 528 -7.96 19.64 -29.34
C SER A 528 -6.51 19.29 -28.99
N SER A 529 -5.71 20.28 -28.63
CA SER A 529 -4.34 20.10 -28.13
C SER A 529 -4.32 19.37 -26.77
N GLY A 530 -5.22 19.73 -25.84
CA GLY A 530 -5.40 19.04 -24.57
C GLY A 530 -5.82 17.58 -24.73
N ARG A 531 -6.69 17.26 -25.70
CA ARG A 531 -7.08 15.88 -26.02
C ARG A 531 -5.90 15.02 -26.47
N LEU A 532 -5.00 15.56 -27.28
CA LEU A 532 -3.81 14.84 -27.73
C LEU A 532 -2.83 14.57 -26.57
N LEU A 533 -2.65 15.54 -25.67
CA LEU A 533 -1.80 15.40 -24.49
C LEU A 533 -2.36 14.39 -23.48
N ALA A 534 -3.65 14.52 -23.13
CA ALA A 534 -4.31 13.72 -22.10
C ALA A 534 -4.13 12.21 -22.31
N LYS A 535 -4.13 11.77 -23.58
CA LYS A 535 -3.98 10.36 -23.96
C LYS A 535 -2.74 9.67 -23.38
N ASN A 536 -1.65 10.39 -23.12
CA ASN A 536 -0.43 9.80 -22.56
C ASN A 536 0.21 10.63 -21.42
N ILE A 537 -0.52 11.57 -20.83
CA ILE A 537 0.01 12.59 -19.91
C ILE A 537 0.78 12.03 -18.70
N LEU A 538 0.43 10.82 -18.22
CA LEU A 538 1.10 10.13 -17.10
C LEU A 538 2.02 8.96 -17.53
N ALA A 539 2.11 8.63 -18.82
CA ALA A 539 2.78 7.41 -19.29
C ALA A 539 4.27 7.37 -18.94
N SER A 540 5.00 8.46 -19.23
CA SER A 540 6.44 8.54 -19.00
C SER A 540 6.81 8.47 -17.52
N GLU A 541 6.01 9.09 -16.65
CA GLU A 541 6.28 9.11 -15.20
C GLU A 541 5.97 7.75 -14.56
N CYS A 542 4.91 7.08 -14.99
CA CYS A 542 4.61 5.72 -14.58
C CYS A 542 5.78 4.77 -14.91
N ILE A 543 6.16 4.71 -16.19
CA ILE A 543 7.22 3.80 -16.68
C ILE A 543 8.56 4.08 -15.99
N THR A 544 8.95 5.34 -15.83
CA THR A 544 10.22 5.71 -15.16
C THR A 544 10.16 5.47 -13.64
N GLY A 545 9.00 5.67 -13.01
CA GLY A 545 8.77 5.33 -11.61
C GLY A 545 8.96 3.84 -11.32
N TYR A 546 8.34 2.95 -12.11
CA TYR A 546 8.52 1.50 -11.97
C TYR A 546 9.98 1.08 -12.21
N ALA A 547 10.65 1.65 -13.20
CA ALA A 547 12.07 1.35 -13.46
C ALA A 547 12.98 1.81 -12.31
N SER A 548 12.78 3.02 -11.78
CA SER A 548 13.52 3.55 -10.63
C SER A 548 13.31 2.71 -9.36
N LEU A 549 12.06 2.29 -9.11
CA LEU A 549 11.72 1.43 -7.97
C LEU A 549 12.48 0.10 -8.02
N LEU A 550 12.47 -0.60 -9.16
CA LEU A 550 13.15 -1.88 -9.32
C LEU A 550 14.67 -1.75 -9.16
N VAL A 551 15.24 -0.66 -9.67
CA VAL A 551 16.67 -0.32 -9.52
C VAL A 551 17.06 -0.11 -8.05
N ASN A 552 16.18 0.45 -7.22
CA ASN A 552 16.44 0.74 -5.81
C ASN A 552 16.02 -0.39 -4.84
N LEU A 553 15.12 -1.28 -5.24
CA LEU A 553 14.59 -2.36 -4.38
C LEU A 553 15.29 -3.72 -4.57
N LEU A 554 15.69 -4.05 -5.81
CA LEU A 554 16.17 -5.39 -6.14
C LEU A 554 17.66 -5.57 -5.80
N TYR A 555 18.02 -6.76 -5.35
CA TYR A 555 19.41 -7.17 -5.22
C TYR A 555 19.87 -7.89 -6.49
N PHE A 556 20.95 -7.40 -7.11
CA PHE A 556 21.51 -7.96 -8.34
C PHE A 556 22.79 -8.77 -8.05
N PRO A 557 22.73 -10.12 -8.00
CA PRO A 557 23.92 -10.95 -7.79
C PRO A 557 24.92 -10.84 -8.95
N SER A 558 26.11 -11.43 -8.78
CA SER A 558 27.25 -11.24 -9.71
C SER A 558 27.07 -11.91 -11.08
N ASP A 559 26.20 -12.92 -11.19
CA ASP A 559 25.82 -13.59 -12.44
C ASP A 559 24.81 -12.79 -13.29
N VAL A 560 24.24 -11.72 -12.72
CA VAL A 560 23.19 -10.90 -13.35
C VAL A 560 23.76 -9.61 -13.93
N LEU A 561 23.44 -9.37 -15.21
CA LEU A 561 23.68 -8.10 -15.89
C LEU A 561 22.83 -7.00 -15.24
N LEU A 562 23.44 -5.85 -14.98
CA LEU A 562 22.70 -4.70 -14.48
C LEU A 562 21.75 -4.17 -15.57
N PRO A 563 20.52 -3.75 -15.21
CA PRO A 563 19.59 -3.17 -16.17
C PRO A 563 20.12 -1.84 -16.73
N GLY A 564 19.66 -1.51 -17.94
CA GLY A 564 19.96 -0.24 -18.61
C GLY A 564 19.56 0.99 -17.77
N PRO A 565 20.18 2.16 -18.02
CA PRO A 565 19.82 3.39 -17.31
C PRO A 565 18.40 3.85 -17.65
N VAL A 566 17.67 4.32 -16.64
CA VAL A 566 16.27 4.79 -16.77
C VAL A 566 16.15 5.92 -17.82
N SER A 567 17.22 6.69 -18.07
CA SER A 567 17.29 7.72 -19.11
C SER A 567 17.17 7.22 -20.55
N GLU A 568 17.34 5.93 -20.82
CA GLU A 568 17.12 5.33 -22.15
C GLU A 568 15.62 5.14 -22.46
N LEU A 569 14.74 5.23 -21.46
CA LEU A 569 13.30 5.09 -21.62
C LEU A 569 12.67 6.35 -22.24
N GLN A 570 12.74 6.46 -23.55
CA GLN A 570 12.04 7.50 -24.34
C GLN A 570 10.55 7.18 -24.59
N GLN A 571 9.98 6.13 -23.99
CA GLN A 571 8.59 5.73 -24.25
C GLN A 571 7.59 6.65 -23.53
N ALA A 572 7.12 7.67 -24.25
CA ALA A 572 6.12 8.63 -23.78
C ALA A 572 4.66 8.23 -24.09
N SER A 573 4.38 6.97 -24.45
CA SER A 573 3.03 6.54 -24.86
C SER A 573 2.66 5.11 -24.44
N TRP A 574 1.40 4.93 -24.04
CA TRP A 574 0.83 3.60 -23.79
C TRP A 574 0.66 2.79 -25.07
N GLU A 575 0.62 1.46 -24.94
CA GLU A 575 0.46 0.50 -26.04
C GLU A 575 -1.00 0.40 -26.56
N TRP A 576 -1.66 1.54 -26.76
CA TRP A 576 -3.06 1.67 -27.20
C TRP A 576 -3.44 0.83 -28.42
N ASN A 577 -2.48 0.54 -29.30
CA ASN A 577 -2.71 -0.26 -30.51
C ASN A 577 -3.06 -1.74 -30.20
N LEU A 578 -2.63 -2.28 -29.06
CA LEU A 578 -2.94 -3.65 -28.64
C LEU A 578 -4.37 -3.81 -28.07
N PHE A 579 -5.03 -2.70 -27.74
CA PHE A 579 -6.32 -2.65 -27.02
C PHE A 579 -7.41 -1.88 -27.77
N ARG A 580 -7.18 -1.50 -29.04
CA ARG A 580 -8.07 -0.60 -29.78
C ARG A 580 -9.49 -1.15 -29.95
N LYS A 581 -9.61 -2.45 -30.22
CA LYS A 581 -10.89 -3.14 -30.48
C LYS A 581 -11.73 -3.24 -29.21
N GLU A 582 -11.06 -3.35 -28.08
CA GLU A 582 -11.67 -3.53 -26.76
C GLU A 582 -12.26 -2.21 -26.27
N ILE A 583 -11.62 -1.07 -26.55
CA ILE A 583 -12.21 0.27 -26.37
C ILE A 583 -13.43 0.49 -27.29
N GLU A 584 -13.61 -0.31 -28.36
CA GLU A 584 -14.78 -0.24 -29.26
C GLU A 584 -15.93 -1.15 -28.80
N HIS A 585 -15.64 -2.23 -28.07
CA HIS A 585 -16.62 -3.25 -27.67
C HIS A 585 -16.83 -3.32 -26.15
N SER A 586 -16.21 -2.43 -25.36
CA SER A 586 -16.40 -2.37 -23.92
C SER A 586 -17.81 -1.92 -23.59
N ASN A 587 -18.73 -2.88 -23.49
CA ASN A 587 -19.78 -2.76 -22.51
C ASN A 587 -19.10 -2.57 -21.15
N PHE A 588 -19.56 -1.60 -20.37
CA PHE A 588 -19.20 -1.55 -18.96
C PHE A 588 -19.87 -2.75 -18.29
N ASP A 589 -19.16 -3.88 -18.24
CA ASP A 589 -19.56 -5.02 -17.43
C ASP A 589 -19.50 -4.59 -15.97
N THR A 590 -20.62 -4.08 -15.47
CA THR A 590 -20.98 -4.05 -14.05
C THR A 590 -21.27 -5.46 -13.53
N SER A 591 -20.66 -6.48 -14.14
CA SER A 591 -20.47 -7.79 -13.53
C SER A 591 -19.65 -7.56 -12.28
N VAL A 592 -20.30 -7.72 -11.13
CA VAL A 592 -19.61 -7.90 -9.85
C VAL A 592 -19.01 -9.30 -9.90
N ASP A 593 -17.93 -9.45 -10.65
CA ASP A 593 -17.05 -10.61 -10.55
C ASP A 593 -16.68 -10.74 -9.07
N SER A 594 -16.67 -11.99 -8.58
CA SER A 594 -16.42 -12.31 -7.19
C SER A 594 -14.97 -11.97 -6.81
N SER A 595 -14.72 -10.71 -6.47
CA SER A 595 -13.41 -10.26 -5.98
C SER A 595 -12.99 -11.12 -4.80
N VAL A 596 -11.69 -11.44 -4.73
CA VAL A 596 -11.11 -12.30 -3.68
C VAL A 596 -11.39 -11.77 -2.26
N VAL A 597 -11.72 -10.48 -2.12
CA VAL A 597 -12.25 -9.91 -0.87
C VAL A 597 -13.48 -10.66 -0.35
N TYR A 598 -14.46 -10.94 -1.23
CA TYR A 598 -15.69 -11.63 -0.85
C TYR A 598 -15.49 -13.14 -0.63
N THR A 599 -14.60 -13.78 -1.40
CA THR A 599 -14.29 -15.21 -1.18
C THR A 599 -13.60 -15.42 0.17
N VAL A 600 -12.63 -14.56 0.51
CA VAL A 600 -11.95 -14.55 1.82
C VAL A 600 -12.91 -14.25 2.97
N GLU A 601 -13.87 -13.32 2.79
CA GLU A 601 -14.94 -13.10 3.76
C GLU A 601 -15.76 -14.37 4.00
N GLU A 602 -16.19 -15.04 2.93
CA GLU A 602 -16.97 -16.28 3.01
C GLU A 602 -16.21 -17.42 3.68
N GLU A 603 -14.97 -17.68 3.29
CA GLU A 603 -14.14 -18.77 3.86
C GLU A 603 -13.93 -18.62 5.36
N LEU A 604 -13.51 -17.43 5.80
CA LEU A 604 -13.24 -17.18 7.22
C LEU A 604 -14.54 -17.15 8.04
N THR A 605 -15.64 -16.68 7.46
CA THR A 605 -16.96 -16.74 8.12
C THR A 605 -17.47 -18.18 8.24
N LYS A 606 -17.29 -19.02 7.20
CA LYS A 606 -17.61 -20.46 7.25
C LYS A 606 -16.76 -21.17 8.32
N HIS A 607 -15.46 -20.90 8.36
CA HIS A 607 -14.55 -21.48 9.35
C HIS A 607 -14.97 -21.13 10.80
N ILE A 608 -15.41 -19.89 11.05
CA ILE A 608 -15.94 -19.49 12.37
C ILE A 608 -17.25 -20.21 12.69
N ILE A 609 -18.16 -20.36 11.73
CA ILE A 609 -19.42 -21.10 11.94
C ILE A 609 -19.14 -22.56 12.29
N ASP A 610 -18.26 -23.24 11.56
CA ASP A 610 -17.94 -24.65 11.83
C ASP A 610 -17.12 -24.82 13.11
N THR A 611 -16.22 -23.89 13.43
CA THR A 611 -15.57 -23.86 14.76
C THR A 611 -16.60 -23.67 15.87
N SER A 612 -17.60 -22.79 15.69
CA SER A 612 -18.67 -22.57 16.69
C SER A 612 -19.60 -23.78 16.89
N LYS A 613 -19.84 -24.58 15.84
CA LYS A 613 -20.53 -25.87 15.95
C LYS A 613 -19.70 -26.85 16.78
N ASN A 614 -18.40 -26.99 16.49
CA ASN A 614 -17.49 -27.79 17.32
C ASN A 614 -17.48 -27.32 18.78
N TRP A 615 -17.51 -26.01 19.07
CA TRP A 615 -17.66 -25.50 20.45
C TRP A 615 -18.98 -25.90 21.11
N THR A 616 -20.05 -26.11 20.34
CA THR A 616 -21.34 -26.56 20.88
C THR A 616 -21.36 -28.07 21.16
N GLU A 617 -20.56 -28.87 20.45
CA GLU A 617 -20.36 -30.30 20.73
C GLU A 617 -19.28 -30.56 21.80
N LEU A 618 -18.32 -29.66 21.98
CA LEU A 618 -17.27 -29.75 23.02
C LEU A 618 -17.75 -29.37 24.43
N GLN A 619 -18.89 -28.70 24.57
CA GLN A 619 -19.37 -28.22 25.88
C GLN A 619 -20.02 -29.31 26.77
N ASP A 620 -20.12 -30.55 26.28
CA ASP A 620 -20.64 -31.72 27.02
C ASP A 620 -19.54 -32.76 27.40
N GLN A 621 -18.24 -32.44 27.25
CA GLN A 621 -17.12 -33.35 27.59
C GLN A 621 -16.05 -32.80 28.56
N ASP A 622 -16.35 -31.75 29.34
CA ASP A 622 -15.50 -31.33 30.47
C ASP A 622 -15.66 -32.26 31.71
N ALA A 623 -15.32 -33.54 31.51
CA ALA A 623 -15.03 -34.49 32.58
C ALA A 623 -13.69 -35.18 32.27
N LEU A 624 -12.74 -35.06 33.21
CA LEU A 624 -11.38 -35.61 33.13
C LEU A 624 -11.40 -37.04 32.56
N THR A 625 -10.87 -37.20 31.34
CA THR A 625 -10.84 -38.46 30.60
C THR A 625 -9.37 -38.90 30.47
N GLY A 626 -9.11 -40.21 30.39
CA GLY A 626 -7.84 -40.85 30.75
C GLY A 626 -6.53 -40.37 30.07
N GLN A 627 -6.56 -39.45 29.11
CA GLN A 627 -5.36 -38.88 28.48
C GLN A 627 -4.55 -37.99 29.45
N ASP A 628 -5.16 -37.42 30.49
CA ASP A 628 -4.42 -36.75 31.57
C ASP A 628 -3.56 -37.73 32.40
N LEU A 629 -3.82 -39.04 32.30
CA LEU A 629 -3.02 -40.10 32.92
C LEU A 629 -1.81 -40.51 32.06
N ASP A 630 -1.89 -40.34 30.74
CA ASP A 630 -0.81 -40.69 29.80
C ASP A 630 0.42 -39.75 29.96
N LEU A 631 0.20 -38.52 30.42
CA LEU A 631 1.27 -37.57 30.77
C LEU A 631 2.08 -37.99 32.02
N VAL A 632 1.55 -38.93 32.82
CA VAL A 632 2.24 -39.49 34.00
C VAL A 632 3.05 -40.74 33.61
N THR A 633 2.52 -41.59 32.74
CA THR A 633 3.27 -42.75 32.20
C THR A 633 4.40 -42.32 31.27
N GLU A 634 4.29 -41.18 30.59
CA GLU A 634 5.40 -40.61 29.79
C GLU A 634 6.60 -40.18 30.67
N ILE A 635 6.38 -39.92 31.96
CA ILE A 635 7.47 -39.65 32.94
C ILE A 635 8.10 -40.95 33.44
N GLU A 636 7.31 -42.02 33.65
CA GLU A 636 7.84 -43.36 33.99
C GLU A 636 8.71 -43.93 32.85
N ASN A 637 8.33 -43.68 31.59
CA ASN A 637 9.10 -44.09 30.40
C ASN A 637 10.51 -43.47 30.32
N PHE A 638 10.80 -42.40 31.05
CA PHE A 638 12.13 -41.78 31.08
C PHE A 638 13.15 -42.61 31.88
N GLU A 639 12.72 -43.32 32.94
CA GLU A 639 13.60 -44.21 33.72
C GLU A 639 13.88 -45.54 32.99
N ASP A 640 12.97 -45.98 32.11
CA ASP A 640 13.21 -47.15 31.24
C ASP A 640 14.18 -46.84 30.09
N TYR A 641 14.31 -45.57 29.67
CA TYR A 641 15.26 -45.16 28.63
C TYR A 641 16.74 -45.27 29.09
N GLU A 642 17.06 -44.85 30.33
CA GLU A 642 18.40 -45.07 30.90
C GLU A 642 18.69 -46.56 31.16
N ARG A 643 17.65 -47.35 31.45
CA ARG A 643 17.79 -48.82 31.60
C ARG A 643 18.19 -49.48 30.30
N LEU A 644 17.62 -49.03 29.17
CA LEU A 644 17.96 -49.50 27.83
C LEU A 644 19.36 -49.08 27.38
N GLU A 645 19.84 -47.87 27.72
CA GLU A 645 21.24 -47.49 27.46
C GLU A 645 22.24 -48.39 28.22
N MET A 646 21.93 -48.80 29.46
CA MET A 646 22.76 -49.76 30.20
C MET A 646 22.72 -51.18 29.62
N GLU A 647 21.60 -51.63 29.06
CA GLU A 647 21.51 -52.93 28.37
C GLU A 647 22.25 -52.92 27.03
N GLU A 648 22.20 -51.83 26.26
CA GLU A 648 22.95 -51.68 25.00
C GLU A 648 24.48 -51.65 25.22
N ILE A 649 24.95 -51.16 26.37
CA ILE A 649 26.36 -51.26 26.78
C ILE A 649 26.75 -52.71 27.09
N ASN A 650 25.83 -53.52 27.64
CA ASN A 650 26.07 -54.93 27.97
C ASN A 650 26.13 -55.83 26.71
N GLU A 651 25.45 -55.45 25.62
CA GLU A 651 25.58 -56.12 24.31
C GLU A 651 26.92 -55.82 23.59
N ARG A 652 27.66 -54.77 24.00
CA ARG A 652 29.02 -54.48 23.48
C ARG A 652 30.11 -55.36 24.11
N THR A 653 29.78 -56.21 25.08
CA THR A 653 30.67 -57.27 25.57
C THR A 653 30.59 -58.50 24.65
N GLU A 654 31.71 -58.86 24.02
CA GLU A 654 31.78 -59.90 22.98
C GLU A 654 31.04 -61.20 23.34
N ARG A 655 29.95 -61.49 22.62
CA ARG A 655 29.32 -62.81 22.61
C ARG A 655 29.69 -63.55 21.32
N HIS A 656 30.11 -64.80 21.47
CA HIS A 656 30.55 -65.63 20.36
C HIS A 656 29.45 -65.87 19.32
N LEU A 657 29.85 -65.80 18.04
CA LEU A 657 29.04 -66.09 16.86
C LEU A 657 28.23 -67.39 16.98
N GLY A 658 26.90 -67.31 16.84
CA GLY A 658 26.04 -68.49 16.90
C GLY A 658 24.63 -68.30 16.33
N VAL A 659 24.35 -69.02 15.23
CA VAL A 659 23.03 -69.44 14.72
C VAL A 659 22.13 -68.37 14.04
N TRP A 660 22.00 -68.54 12.72
CA TRP A 660 21.18 -67.72 11.80
C TRP A 660 19.67 -67.68 12.12
N ASP A 661 19.12 -68.63 12.88
CA ASP A 661 17.69 -68.68 13.23
C ASP A 661 17.23 -67.47 14.08
N GLU A 662 18.12 -66.85 14.84
CA GLU A 662 17.76 -65.71 15.70
C GLU A 662 17.58 -64.42 14.88
N ILE A 663 18.43 -64.23 13.86
CA ILE A 663 18.26 -63.20 12.81
C ILE A 663 16.94 -63.45 12.05
N TYR A 664 16.67 -64.70 11.67
CA TYR A 664 15.45 -65.09 10.96
C TYR A 664 14.18 -64.87 11.80
N ARG A 665 14.26 -65.01 13.12
CA ARG A 665 13.16 -64.71 14.06
C ARG A 665 12.92 -63.21 14.21
N ASN A 666 13.97 -62.40 14.26
CA ASN A 666 13.83 -60.95 14.40
C ASN A 666 13.26 -60.32 13.13
N ALA A 667 13.73 -60.73 11.94
CA ALA A 667 13.16 -60.31 10.65
C ALA A 667 11.67 -60.68 10.49
N ARG A 668 11.21 -61.76 11.13
CA ARG A 668 9.80 -62.21 11.12
C ARG A 668 8.95 -61.64 12.25
N LYS A 669 9.57 -60.92 13.20
CA LYS A 669 8.89 -60.11 14.22
C LYS A 669 8.59 -58.70 13.72
N SER A 670 9.53 -58.08 13.00
CA SER A 670 9.29 -56.77 12.36
C SER A 670 8.17 -56.84 11.32
N GLU A 671 8.11 -57.92 10.52
CA GLU A 671 7.01 -58.20 9.56
C GLU A 671 5.60 -58.27 10.19
N LYS A 672 5.49 -58.37 11.53
CA LYS A 672 4.21 -58.48 12.26
C LYS A 672 3.77 -57.21 12.99
N LEU A 673 4.60 -56.17 13.04
CA LEU A 673 4.14 -54.86 13.49
C LEU A 673 3.26 -54.26 12.38
N ARG A 674 2.06 -53.79 12.74
CA ARG A 674 1.27 -52.98 11.81
C ARG A 674 1.85 -51.57 11.84
N PHE A 675 2.67 -51.27 10.84
CA PHE A 675 3.20 -49.93 10.62
C PHE A 675 2.05 -48.96 10.32
N GLU A 676 2.12 -47.76 10.90
CA GLU A 676 1.30 -46.64 10.45
C GLU A 676 1.72 -46.25 9.03
N ALA A 677 0.78 -45.80 8.20
CA ALA A 677 1.00 -45.64 6.76
C ALA A 677 2.11 -44.64 6.35
N ASN A 678 2.65 -43.86 7.30
CA ASN A 678 3.72 -42.88 7.10
C ASN A 678 5.05 -43.25 7.80
N GLU A 679 5.09 -44.28 8.66
CA GLU A 679 6.32 -44.68 9.35
C GLU A 679 7.03 -45.83 8.64
N ARG A 680 8.00 -45.42 7.81
CA ARG A 680 9.28 -46.10 7.58
C ARG A 680 9.23 -47.58 7.20
N ASP A 681 9.18 -47.80 5.89
CA ASP A 681 9.40 -49.11 5.29
C ASP A 681 10.91 -49.49 5.22
N GLU A 682 11.58 -49.57 6.39
CA GLU A 682 12.91 -50.17 6.46
C GLU A 682 12.85 -51.65 6.04
N GLY A 683 11.70 -52.31 6.26
CA GLY A 683 11.39 -53.65 5.75
C GLY A 683 11.42 -53.74 4.22
N GLU A 684 10.82 -52.82 3.47
CA GLU A 684 10.92 -52.79 2.00
C GLU A 684 12.34 -52.46 1.52
N LEU A 685 13.08 -51.60 2.22
CA LEU A 685 14.45 -51.28 1.83
C LEU A 685 15.42 -52.45 2.09
N GLU A 686 15.22 -53.21 3.16
CA GLU A 686 15.92 -54.47 3.40
C GLU A 686 15.47 -55.58 2.43
N ARG A 687 14.17 -55.65 2.07
CA ARG A 687 13.64 -56.55 1.02
C ARG A 687 14.18 -56.24 -0.37
N THR A 688 14.41 -54.97 -0.69
CA THR A 688 14.89 -54.52 -2.01
C THR A 688 16.41 -54.45 -2.10
N GLY A 689 17.13 -54.56 -0.97
CA GLY A 689 18.59 -54.61 -0.91
C GLY A 689 19.28 -53.30 -1.34
N GLN A 690 18.60 -52.15 -1.26
CA GLN A 690 19.15 -50.88 -1.72
C GLN A 690 20.13 -50.25 -0.70
N PRO A 691 21.43 -50.12 -1.01
CA PRO A 691 22.44 -49.73 -0.04
C PRO A 691 22.64 -48.21 0.12
N VAL A 692 21.79 -47.40 -0.53
CA VAL A 692 21.91 -45.93 -0.64
C VAL A 692 20.72 -45.26 0.05
N CYS A 693 20.94 -44.13 0.72
CA CYS A 693 19.92 -43.16 1.11
C CYS A 693 20.34 -41.77 0.64
N ILE A 694 19.42 -40.97 0.08
CA ILE A 694 19.70 -39.61 -0.40
C ILE A 694 19.02 -38.59 0.51
N TYR A 695 19.81 -37.75 1.18
CA TYR A 695 19.29 -36.63 1.94
C TYR A 695 18.93 -35.45 1.04
N GLU A 696 17.66 -35.06 1.05
CA GLU A 696 17.21 -33.82 0.44
C GLU A 696 17.28 -32.70 1.47
N ILE A 697 18.32 -31.87 1.36
CA ILE A 697 18.54 -30.76 2.27
C ILE A 697 17.56 -29.64 1.90
N TYR A 698 16.79 -29.15 2.87
CA TYR A 698 15.81 -28.10 2.64
C TYR A 698 15.75 -27.08 3.79
N SER A 699 15.24 -25.90 3.48
CA SER A 699 14.98 -24.83 4.44
C SER A 699 13.56 -24.32 4.25
N GLY A 700 12.79 -24.27 5.33
CA GLY A 700 11.44 -23.71 5.31
C GLY A 700 10.34 -24.65 4.80
N ALA A 701 9.09 -24.22 5.00
CA ALA A 701 7.90 -24.98 4.61
C ALA A 701 7.56 -24.86 3.11
N GLY A 702 7.96 -23.75 2.46
CA GLY A 702 7.79 -23.54 1.03
C GLY A 702 8.59 -24.53 0.17
N ALA A 703 9.62 -25.17 0.74
CA ALA A 703 10.38 -26.22 0.06
C ALA A 703 9.66 -27.59 0.02
N TRP A 704 8.66 -27.84 0.87
CA TRP A 704 8.01 -29.15 0.99
C TRP A 704 7.42 -29.72 -0.31
N PRO A 705 6.76 -28.93 -1.19
CA PRO A 705 6.13 -29.45 -2.40
C PRO A 705 7.10 -29.90 -3.49
N PHE A 706 8.41 -29.63 -3.33
CA PHE A 706 9.49 -30.05 -4.23
C PHE A 706 10.22 -31.30 -3.77
N LEU A 707 9.98 -31.75 -2.53
CA LEU A 707 10.65 -32.92 -1.96
C LEU A 707 10.06 -34.21 -2.54
N HIS A 708 10.93 -35.16 -2.84
CA HIS A 708 10.51 -36.47 -3.32
C HIS A 708 9.80 -37.24 -2.20
N HIS A 709 8.80 -38.02 -2.61
CA HIS A 709 8.09 -38.94 -1.74
C HIS A 709 8.50 -40.36 -2.14
N GLY A 710 9.02 -41.14 -1.19
CA GLY A 710 9.48 -42.51 -1.43
C GLY A 710 10.65 -42.91 -0.55
N SER A 711 10.98 -44.20 -0.56
CA SER A 711 11.93 -44.83 0.37
C SER A 711 13.42 -44.52 0.10
N LEU A 712 13.76 -43.95 -1.06
CA LEU A 712 15.14 -43.56 -1.43
C LEU A 712 15.57 -42.20 -0.86
N TYR A 713 14.62 -41.26 -0.72
CA TYR A 713 14.86 -39.87 -0.36
C TYR A 713 14.40 -39.58 1.07
N ARG A 714 15.16 -38.79 1.82
CA ARG A 714 14.82 -38.39 3.19
C ARG A 714 15.07 -36.89 3.35
N GLY A 715 14.09 -36.15 3.86
CA GLY A 715 14.24 -34.72 4.09
C GLY A 715 15.22 -34.44 5.23
N LEU A 716 16.06 -33.41 5.05
CA LEU A 716 16.96 -32.88 6.08
C LEU A 716 16.68 -31.40 6.27
N SER A 717 15.99 -31.06 7.36
CA SER A 717 15.55 -29.69 7.61
C SER A 717 16.62 -28.85 8.32
N LEU A 718 16.96 -27.71 7.73
CA LEU A 718 17.83 -26.68 8.31
C LEU A 718 17.10 -25.76 9.33
N SER A 719 15.84 -26.04 9.66
CA SER A 719 15.05 -25.25 10.62
C SER A 719 14.10 -26.15 11.42
N ARG A 720 14.27 -26.20 12.75
CA ARG A 720 13.46 -27.05 13.65
C ARG A 720 11.95 -26.78 13.56
N ARG A 721 11.53 -25.58 13.13
CA ARG A 721 10.12 -25.20 12.93
C ARG A 721 9.57 -25.58 11.56
N ALA A 722 10.44 -25.86 10.59
CA ALA A 722 10.07 -26.16 9.21
C ALA A 722 10.00 -27.66 8.90
N ARG A 723 10.10 -28.53 9.91
CA ARG A 723 9.98 -29.99 9.71
C ARG A 723 8.54 -30.34 9.33
N ARG A 724 8.36 -31.10 8.25
CA ARG A 724 7.06 -31.73 7.91
C ARG A 724 6.58 -32.56 9.11
N LEU A 725 5.33 -32.37 9.52
CA LEU A 725 4.78 -33.02 10.72
C LEU A 725 4.53 -34.53 10.54
N THR A 726 4.37 -34.99 9.30
CA THR A 726 3.89 -36.34 8.95
C THR A 726 4.93 -37.21 8.25
N SER A 727 6.22 -36.83 8.25
CA SER A 727 7.29 -37.58 7.58
C SER A 727 8.56 -37.71 8.43
N ASP A 728 9.33 -38.77 8.18
CA ASP A 728 10.62 -39.11 8.83
C ASP A 728 11.78 -38.17 8.42
N ASP A 729 11.57 -36.86 8.53
CA ASP A 729 12.55 -35.83 8.21
C ASP A 729 13.52 -35.60 9.38
N VAL A 730 14.81 -35.52 9.04
CA VAL A 730 15.89 -35.33 10.02
C VAL A 730 16.02 -33.85 10.38
N ASP A 731 16.05 -33.55 11.70
CA ASP A 731 16.42 -32.23 12.21
C ASP A 731 17.95 -32.07 12.20
N ALA A 732 18.43 -31.15 11.35
CA ALA A 732 19.85 -30.77 11.27
C ALA A 732 20.26 -29.86 12.44
N VAL A 733 19.37 -28.99 12.92
CA VAL A 733 19.63 -28.00 13.98
C VAL A 733 19.78 -28.69 15.33
N GLY A 734 18.94 -29.68 15.61
CA GLY A 734 19.07 -30.54 16.80
C GLY A 734 20.38 -31.33 16.83
N ARG A 735 20.99 -31.64 15.68
CA ARG A 735 22.25 -32.39 15.55
C ARG A 735 23.49 -31.50 15.51
N LEU A 736 23.40 -30.33 14.88
CA LEU A 736 24.46 -29.34 14.82
C LEU A 736 23.92 -28.00 15.35
N PRO A 737 23.97 -27.77 16.69
CA PRO A 737 23.40 -26.58 17.32
C PRO A 737 23.92 -25.24 16.80
N LEU A 738 25.07 -25.24 16.10
CA LEU A 738 25.61 -24.07 15.39
C LEU A 738 24.61 -23.52 14.35
N LEU A 739 23.83 -24.39 13.69
CA LEU A 739 22.81 -24.02 12.69
C LEU A 739 21.58 -23.33 13.30
N ASN A 740 21.46 -23.31 14.63
CA ASN A 740 20.41 -22.54 15.32
C ASN A 740 20.64 -21.02 15.22
N SER A 741 21.86 -20.60 14.87
CA SER A 741 22.18 -19.21 14.56
C SER A 741 22.02 -18.95 13.06
N THR A 742 21.19 -17.96 12.71
CA THR A 742 20.99 -17.54 11.30
C THR A 742 22.30 -17.24 10.61
N TYR A 743 23.20 -16.46 11.24
CA TYR A 743 24.52 -16.13 10.70
C TYR A 743 25.32 -17.35 10.22
N TYR A 744 25.40 -18.41 11.03
CA TYR A 744 26.14 -19.62 10.64
C TYR A 744 25.35 -20.50 9.66
N ARG A 745 24.02 -20.51 9.74
CA ARG A 745 23.16 -21.20 8.78
C ARG A 745 23.28 -20.59 7.38
N ASP A 746 23.31 -19.27 7.28
CA ASP A 746 23.40 -18.53 6.02
C ASP A 746 24.83 -18.61 5.45
N LEU A 747 25.86 -18.63 6.31
CA LEU A 747 27.26 -18.82 5.90
C LEU A 747 27.57 -20.26 5.41
N LEU A 748 27.00 -21.27 6.06
CA LEU A 748 27.23 -22.68 5.73
C LEU A 748 26.24 -23.23 4.68
N CYS A 749 25.09 -22.57 4.50
CA CYS A 749 24.01 -23.02 3.61
C CYS A 749 23.71 -24.53 3.79
N GLU A 750 23.51 -25.24 2.69
CA GLU A 750 23.25 -26.68 2.66
C GLU A 750 24.41 -27.54 3.19
N VAL A 751 25.66 -27.04 3.12
CA VAL A 751 26.83 -27.74 3.66
C VAL A 751 26.73 -27.88 5.18
N GLY A 752 26.05 -26.94 5.86
CA GLY A 752 25.68 -27.07 7.26
C GLY A 752 24.84 -28.32 7.54
N GLY A 753 23.89 -28.64 6.65
CA GLY A 753 23.12 -29.88 6.69
C GLY A 753 24.02 -31.12 6.55
N MET A 754 24.93 -31.12 5.58
CA MET A 754 25.90 -32.21 5.40
C MET A 754 26.76 -32.44 6.66
N PHE A 755 27.22 -31.36 7.30
CA PHE A 755 27.94 -31.45 8.58
C PHE A 755 27.07 -31.97 9.73
N SER A 756 25.76 -31.71 9.74
CA SER A 756 24.84 -32.24 10.76
C SER A 756 24.65 -33.77 10.66
N ILE A 757 24.76 -34.34 9.46
CA ILE A 757 24.77 -35.80 9.23
C ILE A 757 26.14 -36.39 9.55
N ALA A 758 27.23 -35.72 9.15
CA ALA A 758 28.59 -36.11 9.52
C ALA A 758 28.80 -36.16 11.04
N ASN A 759 28.11 -35.28 11.79
CA ASN A 759 28.08 -35.32 13.24
C ASN A 759 27.22 -36.51 13.74
N ARG A 760 27.88 -37.65 13.99
CA ARG A 760 27.31 -38.93 14.45
C ARG A 760 26.59 -39.75 13.37
N VAL A 761 27.21 -39.92 12.18
CA VAL A 761 26.70 -40.78 11.09
C VAL A 761 26.22 -42.15 11.60
N ASP A 762 27.04 -42.81 12.42
CA ASP A 762 26.81 -44.18 12.91
C ASP A 762 25.52 -44.34 13.74
N SER A 763 25.02 -43.25 14.34
CA SER A 763 23.76 -43.25 15.11
C SER A 763 22.49 -43.14 14.26
N ILE A 764 22.62 -42.84 12.95
CA ILE A 764 21.49 -42.59 12.05
C ILE A 764 21.50 -43.58 10.87
N HIS A 765 22.68 -44.02 10.45
CA HIS A 765 22.86 -44.78 9.22
C HIS A 765 23.80 -45.97 9.39
N LYS A 766 23.20 -47.16 9.33
CA LYS A 766 23.88 -48.46 9.23
C LYS A 766 24.18 -48.86 7.77
N ARG A 767 23.94 -47.98 6.80
CA ARG A 767 24.08 -48.24 5.34
C ARG A 767 25.42 -47.73 4.81
N PRO A 768 26.02 -48.42 3.80
CA PRO A 768 27.37 -48.08 3.32
C PRO A 768 27.43 -46.85 2.40
N TRP A 769 26.31 -46.34 1.86
CA TRP A 769 26.30 -45.20 0.95
C TRP A 769 25.26 -44.14 1.34
N ILE A 770 25.69 -42.88 1.36
CA ILE A 770 24.87 -41.70 1.64
C ILE A 770 25.06 -40.72 0.48
N GLY A 771 23.95 -40.25 -0.08
CA GLY A 771 23.92 -39.14 -1.04
C GLY A 771 23.35 -37.88 -0.40
N PHE A 772 23.64 -36.73 -1.00
CA PHE A 772 23.03 -35.44 -0.66
C PHE A 772 22.52 -34.78 -1.94
N GLN A 773 21.33 -34.18 -1.86
CA GLN A 773 20.68 -33.44 -2.94
C GLN A 773 20.11 -32.15 -2.37
N SER A 774 20.26 -31.05 -3.10
CA SER A 774 19.54 -29.80 -2.81
C SER A 774 18.07 -29.97 -3.20
N TRP A 775 17.14 -29.48 -2.36
CA TRP A 775 15.74 -29.32 -2.77
C TRP A 775 15.59 -28.49 -4.06
N GLN A 776 16.50 -27.54 -4.32
CA GLN A 776 16.53 -26.74 -5.55
C GLN A 776 16.89 -27.57 -6.80
N ALA A 777 17.58 -28.70 -6.64
CA ALA A 777 17.88 -29.61 -7.75
C ALA A 777 16.66 -30.47 -8.13
N ALA A 778 15.71 -30.67 -7.21
CA ALA A 778 14.43 -31.29 -7.48
C ALA A 778 13.45 -30.28 -8.12
N GLY A 779 13.28 -29.10 -7.51
CA GLY A 779 12.30 -28.08 -7.94
C GLY A 779 12.62 -27.34 -9.24
N ARG A 780 13.74 -27.63 -9.90
CA ARG A 780 14.14 -27.07 -11.20
C ARG A 780 13.91 -28.02 -12.40
N LYS A 781 13.19 -29.12 -12.18
CA LYS A 781 12.71 -30.04 -13.23
C LYS A 781 11.27 -29.70 -13.63
#